data_AF-A0A1V3WMB1-F1
#
_entry.id   AF-A0A1V3WMB1-F1
#
_cell.length_a   1.000
_cell.length_b   1.000
_cell.length_c   1.000
_cell.angle_alpha   90.00
_cell.angle_beta   90.00
_cell.angle_gamma   90.00
#
_symmetry.space_group_name_H-M   'P 1'
#
loop_
_entity.id
_entity.type
_entity.pdbx_description
1 polymer ?
#
loop_
_entity_poly.entity_id
_entity_poly.type
_entity_poly.pdbx_seq_one_letter_code
_entity_poly.pdbx_strand_id
1 'polypeptide(L)'
;MADIERPAPVELRSDEFDSAWSLLDAATNAAREMAGEWNDLVGSELFGSNVYIDDYGIGYLDVLIDEYEGYRLEPFEGAAGRFADALLGCAREALLAAEQCVSRPLRSPGGEHLPRFPLFGTASEFIGFLDSGALSGLRPDQIQLIEQFQPFYRWHVSDDVRQPVQAVLTRLFNLAAAREGNARPVIAFWAHSANPMVEVDPPAVVSDLQCLPDGVLVDWHRVATFRAPPGAAGVRANPNIAFDPILNMEPWPEDPDDNIDVQCRGLLGMVEELICAFERSVGLRAPLTEGRFRLVPIEDDPVWARVDIGEAPDIEAGLRSSDLGLATYRAGDELIMLVQRPDGVYGRIVPVAEPLDQSRERGTAAEDASRDSASRWGLSDFVFRPETIQRGNATREVGDGTIVCGDRGLAVQVKARTEATDQPDRERAWISKRAKEGARQASGSVRTVRRNPMPHVNARGRSITIDGNAIQWVGVIIIDHDTPPDVVFAYEQGVPIPYVVILRREWDFLFNHLRSTTAVVDYLHRIATDQIAPGEHVANYYELALADEQSPPDLSGSRIPASLSDPALRKSHPVLPIEPASAADEYGARMYLQILEDIALSPWDREESDRVNVLHLLDKLPVAERAGMGRQLLTHMGRAPYVAIGTARWDFRRYLLGTADLHLGYAVCNQFTDLHKEAFRQWVLLRHTEWIKALEPERRRLSTTVAVMLTPRHDHVRPWDTTLYAVFGEVPLEPEELAAMERLWNNPENMADLPDLE
;
A
#
# COMPACT_ATOMS: atom_id res chain seq x y z
N MET A 1 17.12 32.48 13.32
CA MET A 1 18.31 32.33 12.46
C MET A 1 18.78 30.87 12.44
N ALA A 2 17.92 29.99 11.94
CA ALA A 2 18.27 28.62 11.59
C ALA A 2 18.40 28.56 10.06
N ASP A 3 19.30 27.72 9.57
CA ASP A 3 19.71 27.62 8.16
C ASP A 3 18.52 27.58 7.20
N ILE A 4 18.47 28.57 6.30
CA ILE A 4 17.73 28.48 5.04
C ILE A 4 18.38 27.31 4.30
N GLU A 5 17.66 26.18 4.16
CA GLU A 5 18.10 25.09 3.29
C GLU A 5 18.51 25.69 1.94
N ARG A 6 19.77 25.46 1.57
CA ARG A 6 20.34 26.06 0.37
C ARG A 6 19.56 25.57 -0.84
N PRO A 7 19.26 26.44 -1.83
CA PRO A 7 18.77 25.97 -3.11
C PRO A 7 19.74 24.92 -3.68
N ALA A 8 19.24 24.02 -4.53
CA ALA A 8 20.04 22.95 -5.11
C ALA A 8 21.42 23.47 -5.57
N PRO A 9 22.52 22.74 -5.32
CA PRO A 9 23.87 23.17 -5.72
C PRO A 9 23.86 23.64 -7.17
N VAL A 10 24.48 24.80 -7.44
CA VAL A 10 24.54 25.41 -8.79
C VAL A 10 25.01 24.41 -9.87
N GLU A 11 25.80 23.40 -9.47
CA GLU A 11 26.31 22.32 -10.31
C GLU A 11 25.24 21.33 -10.83
N LEU A 12 23.97 21.42 -10.37
CA LEU A 12 22.86 20.54 -10.79
C LEU A 12 21.79 21.25 -11.65
N ARG A 13 21.94 22.56 -11.93
CA ARG A 13 20.97 23.35 -12.72
C ARG A 13 21.26 23.23 -14.22
N SER A 14 20.24 23.03 -15.05
CA SER A 14 20.41 22.96 -16.50
C SER A 14 20.48 24.34 -17.16
N ASP A 15 21.34 24.48 -18.17
CA ASP A 15 21.49 25.73 -18.95
C ASP A 15 20.19 26.08 -19.70
N GLU A 16 19.42 25.07 -20.12
CA GLU A 16 18.16 25.24 -20.83
C GLU A 16 17.06 25.87 -19.94
N PHE A 17 17.16 25.73 -18.62
CA PHE A 17 16.23 26.30 -17.64
C PHE A 17 16.82 27.50 -16.87
N ASP A 18 17.95 28.06 -17.31
CA ASP A 18 18.67 29.14 -16.61
C ASP A 18 17.79 30.38 -16.31
N SER A 19 16.88 30.72 -17.23
CA SER A 19 15.93 31.82 -17.03
C SER A 19 14.92 31.54 -15.90
N ALA A 20 14.47 30.28 -15.75
CA ALA A 20 13.61 29.88 -14.66
C ALA A 20 14.38 29.90 -13.33
N TRP A 21 15.59 29.32 -13.30
CA TRP A 21 16.45 29.32 -12.12
C TRP A 21 16.84 30.73 -11.66
N SER A 22 17.14 31.64 -12.59
CA SER A 22 17.45 33.04 -12.30
C SER A 22 16.27 33.78 -11.67
N LEU A 23 15.04 33.49 -12.13
CA LEU A 23 13.82 34.06 -11.55
C LEU A 23 13.51 33.46 -10.18
N LEU A 24 13.81 32.18 -9.95
CA LEU A 24 13.71 31.56 -8.62
C LEU A 24 14.69 32.19 -7.62
N ASP A 25 15.92 32.49 -8.06
CA ASP A 25 16.91 33.20 -7.23
C ASP A 25 16.45 34.64 -6.94
N ALA A 26 15.87 35.32 -7.93
CA ALA A 26 15.28 36.66 -7.75
C ALA A 26 14.11 36.65 -6.76
N ALA A 27 13.21 35.64 -6.84
CA ALA A 27 12.13 35.46 -5.88
C ALA A 27 12.68 35.20 -4.47
N THR A 28 13.69 34.33 -4.35
CA THR A 28 14.32 34.04 -3.06
C THR A 28 14.97 35.29 -2.45
N ASN A 29 15.61 36.14 -3.26
CA ASN A 29 16.17 37.40 -2.80
C ASN A 29 15.08 38.40 -2.38
N ALA A 30 13.97 38.49 -3.12
CA ALA A 30 12.83 39.32 -2.75
C ALA A 30 12.18 38.85 -1.43
N ALA A 31 12.09 37.53 -1.19
CA ALA A 31 11.61 36.99 0.09
C ALA A 31 12.54 37.34 1.26
N ARG A 32 13.87 37.34 1.04
CA ARG A 32 14.83 37.80 2.06
C ARG A 32 14.72 39.31 2.31
N GLU A 33 14.49 40.09 1.26
CA GLU A 33 14.26 41.53 1.36
C GLU A 33 12.99 41.81 2.16
N MET A 34 11.88 41.12 1.87
CA MET A 34 10.65 41.16 2.65
C MET A 34 10.87 40.91 4.15
N ALA A 35 11.63 39.88 4.50
CA ALA A 35 11.98 39.60 5.89
C ALA A 35 12.82 40.73 6.52
N GLY A 36 13.71 41.37 5.75
CA GLY A 36 14.46 42.55 6.18
C GLY A 36 13.56 43.75 6.46
N GLU A 37 12.69 44.10 5.51
CA GLU A 37 11.73 45.21 5.64
C GLU A 37 10.78 45.00 6.82
N TRP A 38 10.30 43.76 7.04
CA TRP A 38 9.49 43.45 8.22
C TRP A 38 10.25 43.68 9.53
N ASN A 39 11.49 43.21 9.63
CA ASN A 39 12.30 43.40 10.83
C ASN A 39 12.55 44.88 11.14
N ASP A 40 12.67 45.74 10.12
CA ASP A 40 12.83 47.19 10.29
C ASP A 40 11.53 47.88 10.75
N LEU A 41 10.38 47.23 10.55
CA LEU A 41 9.07 47.67 11.03
C LEU A 41 8.76 47.16 12.46
N VAL A 42 9.44 46.13 12.95
CA VAL A 42 9.25 45.61 14.30
C VAL A 42 9.58 46.70 15.34
N GLY A 43 8.59 47.05 16.16
CA GLY A 43 8.72 48.11 17.17
C GLY A 43 8.34 49.52 16.70
N SER A 44 7.83 49.66 15.48
CA SER A 44 7.18 50.89 15.00
C SER A 44 5.72 51.01 15.50
N GLU A 45 5.17 52.22 15.52
CA GLU A 45 3.74 52.48 15.84
C GLU A 45 2.83 52.21 14.62
N LEU A 46 3.05 51.09 13.92
CA LEU A 46 2.33 50.74 12.69
C LEU A 46 0.85 50.41 12.93
N PHE A 47 0.52 49.86 14.10
CA PHE A 47 -0.84 49.41 14.44
C PHE A 47 -1.47 50.31 15.50
N GLY A 48 -2.68 50.75 15.23
CA GLY A 48 -3.52 51.50 16.16
C GLY A 48 -4.65 50.64 16.72
N SER A 49 -5.28 51.12 17.80
CA SER A 49 -6.49 50.53 18.35
C SER A 49 -7.56 51.60 18.58
N ASN A 50 -8.77 51.32 18.14
CA ASN A 50 -9.94 52.15 18.37
C ASN A 50 -10.90 51.46 19.33
N VAL A 51 -11.35 52.20 20.34
CA VAL A 51 -12.41 51.76 21.25
C VAL A 51 -13.58 52.72 21.17
N TYR A 52 -14.78 52.20 20.94
CA TYR A 52 -15.99 53.00 20.93
C TYR A 52 -17.14 52.26 21.60
N ILE A 53 -18.10 53.02 22.15
CA ILE A 53 -19.30 52.50 22.82
C ILE A 53 -20.51 53.16 22.16
N ASP A 54 -21.51 52.37 21.81
CA ASP A 54 -22.76 52.87 21.24
C ASP A 54 -23.73 53.41 22.31
N ASP A 55 -24.84 54.01 21.87
CA ASP A 55 -25.87 54.59 22.74
C ASP A 55 -26.57 53.54 23.63
N TYR A 56 -26.40 52.25 23.33
CA TYR A 56 -26.97 51.12 24.07
C TYR A 56 -25.98 50.50 25.06
N GLY A 57 -24.76 51.04 25.16
CA GLY A 57 -23.72 50.54 26.06
C GLY A 57 -22.98 49.32 25.51
N ILE A 58 -23.06 49.04 24.21
CA ILE A 58 -22.28 48.00 23.54
C ILE A 58 -20.98 48.63 23.04
N GLY A 59 -19.87 48.12 23.57
CA GLY A 59 -18.52 48.53 23.23
C GLY A 59 -17.85 47.61 22.22
N TYR A 60 -17.00 48.19 21.40
CA TYR A 60 -16.21 47.51 20.37
C TYR A 60 -14.74 47.93 20.49
N LEU A 61 -13.85 46.95 20.36
CA LEU A 61 -12.41 47.15 20.29
C LEU A 61 -11.91 46.64 18.93
N ASP A 62 -11.48 47.59 18.11
CA ASP A 62 -10.98 47.35 16.77
C ASP A 62 -9.48 47.69 16.72
N VAL A 63 -8.72 46.94 15.91
CA VAL A 63 -7.33 47.26 15.55
C VAL A 63 -7.28 47.65 14.09
N LEU A 64 -6.38 48.56 13.74
CA LEU A 64 -6.21 49.06 12.37
C LEU A 64 -4.75 49.33 12.08
N ILE A 65 -4.41 49.37 10.79
CA ILE A 65 -3.13 49.94 10.36
C ILE A 65 -3.25 51.47 10.48
N ASP A 66 -2.29 52.12 11.13
CA ASP A 66 -2.31 53.57 11.28
C ASP A 66 -2.17 54.24 9.90
N GLU A 67 -3.19 54.99 9.49
CA GLU A 67 -3.27 55.68 8.20
C GLU A 67 -2.10 56.66 7.99
N TYR A 68 -1.49 57.18 9.07
CA TYR A 68 -0.35 58.09 9.00
C TYR A 68 0.99 57.37 8.87
N GLU A 69 1.08 56.10 9.28
CA GLU A 69 2.29 55.28 9.21
C GLU A 69 2.25 54.25 8.06
N GLY A 70 1.11 54.09 7.38
CA GLY A 70 0.91 53.15 6.28
C GLY A 70 1.89 53.31 5.11
N TYR A 71 2.47 54.50 4.88
CA TYR A 71 3.52 54.72 3.88
C TYR A 71 4.79 53.88 4.15
N ARG A 72 5.01 53.46 5.40
CA ARG A 72 6.16 52.63 5.79
C ARG A 72 6.05 51.19 5.30
N LEU A 73 4.87 50.77 4.84
CA LEU A 73 4.65 49.48 4.19
C LEU A 73 5.04 49.49 2.71
N GLU A 74 5.27 50.65 2.08
CA GLU A 74 5.58 50.72 0.64
C GLU A 74 6.81 49.90 0.22
N PRO A 75 7.94 49.89 0.96
CA PRO A 75 9.08 49.03 0.64
C PRO A 75 8.74 47.54 0.76
N PHE A 76 7.99 47.16 1.81
CA PHE A 76 7.58 45.78 2.07
C PHE A 76 6.61 45.27 0.98
N GLU A 77 5.61 46.06 0.62
CA GLU A 77 4.71 45.83 -0.51
C GLU A 77 5.46 45.73 -1.85
N GLY A 78 6.48 46.58 -2.03
CA GLY A 78 7.34 46.56 -3.20
C GLY A 78 8.14 45.26 -3.32
N ALA A 79 8.70 44.77 -2.23
CA ALA A 79 9.42 43.50 -2.17
C ALA A 79 8.47 42.31 -2.39
N ALA A 80 7.27 42.34 -1.79
CA ALA A 80 6.23 41.33 -2.00
C ALA A 80 5.74 41.26 -3.45
N GLY A 81 5.56 42.41 -4.10
CA GLY A 81 5.24 42.47 -5.52
C GLY A 81 6.33 41.84 -6.39
N ARG A 82 7.60 42.14 -6.12
CA ARG A 82 8.75 41.52 -6.82
C ARG A 82 8.83 40.02 -6.58
N PHE A 83 8.59 39.56 -5.36
CA PHE A 83 8.52 38.13 -5.03
C PHE A 83 7.48 37.43 -5.89
N ALA A 84 6.24 37.93 -5.89
CA ALA A 84 5.14 37.35 -6.65
C ALA A 84 5.41 37.32 -8.16
N ASP A 85 5.91 38.43 -8.72
CA ASP A 85 6.17 38.53 -10.16
C ASP A 85 7.32 37.61 -10.58
N ALA A 86 8.38 37.50 -9.78
CA ALA A 86 9.51 36.61 -10.03
C ALA A 86 9.10 35.13 -9.91
N LEU A 87 8.29 34.78 -8.91
CA LEU A 87 7.80 33.41 -8.69
C LEU A 87 6.89 32.94 -9.83
N LEU A 88 5.92 33.77 -10.25
CA LEU A 88 5.04 33.45 -11.38
C LEU A 88 5.79 33.45 -12.72
N GLY A 89 6.76 34.35 -12.86
CA GLY A 89 7.69 34.37 -14.00
C GLY A 89 8.49 33.07 -14.09
N CYS A 90 8.96 32.55 -12.97
CA CYS A 90 9.71 31.30 -12.89
C CYS A 90 8.89 30.11 -13.42
N ALA A 91 7.66 29.91 -12.94
CA ALA A 91 6.79 28.84 -13.42
C ALA A 91 6.52 28.94 -14.93
N ARG A 92 6.35 30.17 -15.44
CA ARG A 92 6.19 30.43 -16.89
C ARG A 92 7.44 30.07 -17.68
N GLU A 93 8.61 30.52 -17.25
CA GLU A 93 9.86 30.26 -17.97
C GLU A 93 10.23 28.77 -17.95
N ALA A 94 9.91 28.04 -16.88
CA ALA A 94 10.09 26.58 -16.83
C ALA A 94 9.23 25.87 -17.90
N LEU A 95 7.98 26.28 -18.05
CA LEU A 95 7.09 25.78 -19.10
C LEU A 95 7.62 26.07 -20.50
N LEU A 96 8.10 27.30 -20.73
CA LEU A 96 8.67 27.71 -22.01
C LEU A 96 9.97 26.96 -22.33
N ALA A 97 10.83 26.73 -21.34
CA ALA A 97 12.03 25.93 -21.50
C ALA A 97 11.69 24.47 -21.87
N ALA A 98 10.71 23.86 -21.19
CA ALA A 98 10.22 22.53 -21.52
C ALA A 98 9.65 22.45 -22.95
N GLU A 99 8.82 23.43 -23.33
CA GLU A 99 8.28 23.56 -24.68
C GLU A 99 9.39 23.70 -25.73
N GLN A 100 10.40 24.53 -25.45
CA GLN A 100 11.54 24.75 -26.34
C GLN A 100 12.37 23.49 -26.53
N CYS A 101 12.61 22.71 -25.47
CA CYS A 101 13.34 21.45 -25.56
C CYS A 101 12.62 20.41 -26.44
N VAL A 102 11.28 20.43 -26.45
CA VAL A 102 10.45 19.45 -27.17
C VAL A 102 10.18 19.86 -28.62
N SER A 103 9.83 21.13 -28.85
CA SER A 103 9.19 21.57 -30.10
C SER A 103 10.06 22.44 -31.01
N ARG A 104 11.31 22.75 -30.62
CA ARG A 104 12.26 23.58 -31.40
C ARG A 104 12.41 23.22 -32.89
N PRO A 105 12.37 21.94 -33.31
CA PRO A 105 12.52 21.60 -34.74
C PRO A 105 11.29 21.91 -35.61
N LEU A 106 10.13 22.24 -35.02
CA LEU A 106 8.82 22.21 -35.70
C LEU A 106 8.09 23.56 -35.76
N ARG A 107 8.61 24.63 -35.14
CA ARG A 107 7.96 25.96 -35.15
C ARG A 107 8.46 26.86 -36.29
N SER A 108 7.51 27.56 -36.93
CA SER A 108 7.80 28.77 -37.70
C SER A 108 8.08 29.94 -36.74
N PRO A 109 9.01 30.87 -37.07
CA PRO A 109 9.35 32.00 -36.21
C PRO A 109 8.16 32.97 -36.15
N GLY A 110 7.43 32.99 -35.03
CA GLY A 110 6.31 33.90 -34.79
C GLY A 110 5.10 33.38 -34.00
N GLY A 111 5.13 32.16 -33.44
CA GLY A 111 4.03 31.66 -32.59
C GLY A 111 3.91 32.45 -31.28
N GLU A 112 2.69 32.87 -30.91
CA GLU A 112 2.42 33.55 -29.64
C GLU A 112 2.76 32.63 -28.46
N HIS A 113 3.70 33.06 -27.62
CA HIS A 113 4.05 32.35 -26.39
C HIS A 113 2.95 32.54 -25.35
N LEU A 114 2.78 31.54 -24.49
CA LEU A 114 1.89 31.66 -23.34
C LEU A 114 2.30 32.86 -22.47
N PRO A 115 1.37 33.78 -22.16
CA PRO A 115 1.70 34.94 -21.36
C PRO A 115 1.98 34.59 -19.89
N ARG A 116 1.57 33.40 -19.42
CA ARG A 116 1.71 32.91 -18.03
C ARG A 116 1.65 31.39 -17.93
N PHE A 117 2.06 30.86 -16.80
CA PHE A 117 1.81 29.46 -16.43
C PHE A 117 0.30 29.22 -16.25
N PRO A 118 -0.28 28.15 -16.79
CA PRO A 118 -1.70 27.87 -16.69
C PRO A 118 -2.07 27.33 -15.30
N LEU A 119 -2.84 28.10 -14.54
CA LEU A 119 -3.42 27.68 -13.26
C LEU A 119 -4.94 27.84 -13.34
N PHE A 120 -5.69 26.78 -13.04
CA PHE A 120 -7.15 26.76 -13.10
C PHE A 120 -7.75 26.33 -11.77
N GLY A 121 -8.92 26.88 -11.44
CA GLY A 121 -9.63 26.49 -10.22
C GLY A 121 -10.37 25.17 -10.37
N THR A 122 -10.61 24.71 -11.61
CA THR A 122 -11.36 23.48 -11.88
C THR A 122 -10.77 22.65 -13.03
N ALA A 123 -10.99 21.33 -12.98
CA ALA A 123 -10.60 20.42 -14.05
C ALA A 123 -11.26 20.76 -15.40
N SER A 124 -12.50 21.27 -15.39
CA SER A 124 -13.21 21.66 -16.61
C SER A 124 -12.56 22.83 -17.34
N GLU A 125 -12.09 23.83 -16.59
CA GLU A 125 -11.35 24.97 -17.15
C GLU A 125 -10.02 24.53 -17.75
N PHE A 126 -9.31 23.63 -17.06
CA PHE A 126 -8.08 23.03 -17.57
C PHE A 126 -8.29 22.26 -18.86
N ILE A 127 -9.30 21.38 -18.93
CA ILE A 127 -9.65 20.63 -20.15
C ILE A 127 -10.02 21.58 -21.29
N GLY A 128 -10.82 22.61 -21.02
CA GLY A 128 -11.19 23.62 -22.03
C GLY A 128 -9.97 24.37 -22.58
N PHE A 129 -8.95 24.60 -21.74
CA PHE A 129 -7.68 25.19 -22.17
C PHE A 129 -6.83 24.22 -22.98
N LEU A 130 -6.79 22.93 -22.64
CA LEU A 130 -6.12 21.90 -23.45
C LEU A 130 -6.71 21.82 -24.86
N ASP A 131 -8.04 21.82 -24.96
CA ASP A 131 -8.77 21.74 -26.23
C ASP A 131 -8.53 22.95 -27.15
N SER A 132 -8.09 24.09 -26.59
CA SER A 132 -7.71 25.28 -27.37
C SER A 132 -6.43 25.09 -28.19
N GLY A 133 -5.64 24.04 -27.90
CA GLY A 133 -4.34 23.77 -28.54
C GLY A 133 -3.19 24.62 -27.99
N ALA A 134 -3.42 25.40 -26.93
CA ALA A 134 -2.42 26.28 -26.32
C ALA A 134 -1.19 25.53 -25.76
N LEU A 135 -1.33 24.24 -25.40
CA LEU A 135 -0.24 23.37 -24.94
C LEU A 135 0.27 22.41 -26.02
N SER A 136 -0.07 22.61 -27.29
CA SER A 136 0.31 21.71 -28.40
C SER A 136 1.82 21.54 -28.64
N GLY A 137 2.64 22.43 -28.08
CA GLY A 137 4.10 22.34 -28.10
C GLY A 137 4.71 21.39 -27.06
N LEU A 138 3.88 20.82 -26.17
CA LEU A 138 4.29 19.95 -25.07
C LEU A 138 3.91 18.49 -25.31
N ARG A 139 4.62 17.58 -24.65
CA ARG A 139 4.28 16.15 -24.69
C ARG A 139 3.17 15.80 -23.68
N PRO A 140 2.47 14.68 -23.87
CA PRO A 140 1.40 14.24 -22.95
C PRO A 140 1.86 14.11 -21.48
N ASP A 141 3.08 13.67 -21.22
CA ASP A 141 3.66 13.57 -19.88
C ASP A 141 3.86 14.95 -19.21
N GLN A 142 4.23 15.97 -19.99
CA GLN A 142 4.39 17.34 -19.51
C GLN A 142 3.03 18.01 -19.25
N ILE A 143 2.01 17.67 -20.04
CA ILE A 143 0.64 18.11 -19.83
C ILE A 143 0.08 17.50 -18.53
N GLN A 144 0.35 16.22 -18.30
CA GLN A 144 -0.01 15.54 -17.05
C GLN A 144 0.71 16.14 -15.83
N LEU A 145 1.98 16.52 -16.00
CA LEU A 145 2.73 17.24 -14.97
C LEU A 145 2.08 18.59 -14.66
N ILE A 146 1.67 19.36 -15.67
CA ILE A 146 0.94 20.63 -15.44
C ILE A 146 -0.37 20.38 -14.68
N GLU A 147 -1.09 19.30 -14.99
CA GLU A 147 -2.33 18.90 -14.29
C GLU A 147 -2.08 18.60 -12.80
N GLN A 148 -0.96 17.95 -12.47
CA GLN A 148 -0.58 17.62 -11.09
C GLN A 148 -0.24 18.86 -10.24
N PHE A 149 0.17 19.96 -10.89
CA PHE A 149 0.44 21.25 -10.23
C PHE A 149 -0.77 22.20 -10.25
N GLN A 150 -1.99 21.67 -10.40
CA GLN A 150 -3.23 22.45 -10.32
C GLN A 150 -3.85 22.40 -8.92
N PRO A 151 -4.49 23.48 -8.44
CA PRO A 151 -5.15 23.49 -7.12
C PRO A 151 -6.34 22.53 -7.02
N PHE A 152 -6.94 22.13 -8.15
CA PHE A 152 -8.03 21.14 -8.18
C PHE A 152 -7.56 19.68 -8.16
N TYR A 153 -6.26 19.42 -8.35
CA TYR A 153 -5.75 18.07 -8.45
C TYR A 153 -5.77 17.39 -7.07
N ARG A 154 -6.52 16.28 -6.95
CA ARG A 154 -6.65 15.51 -5.71
C ARG A 154 -5.89 14.20 -5.82
N TRP A 155 -4.82 14.04 -5.05
CA TRP A 155 -4.15 12.75 -4.87
C TRP A 155 -5.10 11.79 -4.11
N HIS A 156 -5.30 10.57 -4.62
CA HIS A 156 -6.19 9.58 -4.00
C HIS A 156 -5.52 8.90 -2.78
N VAL A 157 -5.46 9.56 -1.63
CA VAL A 157 -5.14 8.95 -0.31
C VAL A 157 -5.89 9.72 0.80
N SER A 158 -6.24 9.05 1.89
CA SER A 158 -7.01 9.55 3.04
C SER A 158 -6.50 10.86 3.65
N ASP A 159 -7.45 11.71 4.03
CA ASP A 159 -7.30 13.05 4.59
C ASP A 159 -6.49 13.07 5.91
N ASP A 160 -5.26 13.60 5.88
CA ASP A 160 -4.70 14.53 6.89
C ASP A 160 -3.26 14.97 6.56
N VAL A 161 -2.44 14.16 5.86
CA VAL A 161 -0.99 14.43 5.70
C VAL A 161 -0.64 15.33 4.49
N ARG A 162 -1.55 15.54 3.53
CA ARG A 162 -1.30 16.33 2.29
C ARG A 162 -2.07 17.65 2.14
N GLN A 163 -2.81 18.07 3.17
CA GLN A 163 -3.41 19.41 3.21
C GLN A 163 -2.38 20.55 2.94
N PRO A 164 -1.10 20.47 3.41
CA PRO A 164 -0.13 21.55 3.19
C PRO A 164 0.20 21.82 1.72
N VAL A 165 0.32 20.77 0.88
CA VAL A 165 0.64 20.93 -0.55
C VAL A 165 -0.53 21.57 -1.30
N GLN A 166 -1.75 21.14 -1.01
CA GLN A 166 -2.94 21.70 -1.64
C GLN A 166 -3.15 23.17 -1.22
N ALA A 167 -2.88 23.51 0.04
CA ALA A 167 -2.91 24.89 0.51
C ALA A 167 -1.91 25.77 -0.25
N VAL A 168 -0.68 25.29 -0.47
CA VAL A 168 0.36 25.99 -1.23
C VAL A 168 -0.03 26.18 -2.70
N LEU A 169 -0.56 25.16 -3.38
CA LEU A 169 -1.03 25.27 -4.77
C LEU A 169 -2.24 26.21 -4.91
N THR A 170 -3.15 26.18 -3.94
CA THR A 170 -4.29 27.11 -3.88
C THR A 170 -3.81 28.55 -3.67
N ARG A 171 -2.83 28.75 -2.79
CA ARG A 171 -2.19 30.05 -2.56
C ARG A 171 -1.49 30.57 -3.83
N LEU A 172 -0.78 29.70 -4.54
CA LEU A 172 -0.14 30.04 -5.83
C LEU A 172 -1.18 30.46 -6.90
N PHE A 173 -2.31 29.74 -6.98
CA PHE A 173 -3.42 30.08 -7.87
C PHE A 173 -4.02 31.44 -7.52
N ASN A 174 -4.33 31.69 -6.25
CA ASN A 174 -4.85 32.97 -5.79
C ASN A 174 -3.84 34.11 -6.00
N LEU A 175 -2.53 33.82 -5.97
CA LEU A 175 -1.48 34.80 -6.23
C LEU A 175 -1.48 35.22 -7.68
N ALA A 176 -1.55 34.26 -8.59
CA ALA A 176 -1.67 34.54 -10.00
C ALA A 176 -2.91 35.39 -10.30
N ALA A 177 -4.06 35.08 -9.70
CA ALA A 177 -5.30 35.83 -9.88
C ALA A 177 -5.21 37.26 -9.31
N ALA A 178 -4.67 37.42 -8.10
CA ALA A 178 -4.50 38.72 -7.45
C ALA A 178 -3.56 39.63 -8.26
N ARG A 179 -2.45 39.08 -8.78
CA ARG A 179 -1.51 39.82 -9.62
C ARG A 179 -2.12 40.23 -10.96
N GLU A 180 -2.90 39.35 -11.60
CA GLU A 180 -3.64 39.70 -12.84
C GLU A 180 -4.64 40.85 -12.61
N GLY A 181 -5.33 40.83 -11.47
CA GLY A 181 -6.26 41.88 -11.07
C GLY A 181 -5.59 43.19 -10.62
N ASN A 182 -4.25 43.25 -10.55
CA ASN A 182 -3.49 44.32 -9.90
C ASN A 182 -3.98 44.61 -8.47
N ALA A 183 -4.40 43.58 -7.74
CA ALA A 183 -4.89 43.69 -6.38
C ALA A 183 -3.78 44.26 -5.47
N ARG A 184 -4.16 45.19 -4.61
CA ARG A 184 -3.32 45.76 -3.55
C ARG A 184 -4.16 45.89 -2.27
N PRO A 185 -3.57 45.73 -1.08
CA PRO A 185 -2.17 45.35 -0.83
C PRO A 185 -1.87 43.87 -1.15
N VAL A 186 -0.59 43.54 -1.39
CA VAL A 186 -0.12 42.15 -1.57
C VAL A 186 0.13 41.49 -0.22
N ILE A 187 0.46 42.27 0.80
CA ILE A 187 0.61 41.83 2.19
C ILE A 187 -0.65 42.16 2.98
N ALA A 188 -0.98 41.26 3.89
CA ALA A 188 -1.93 41.52 4.98
C ALA A 188 -1.28 41.08 6.31
N PHE A 189 -1.97 41.34 7.41
CA PHE A 189 -1.50 40.90 8.72
C PHE A 189 -2.49 39.91 9.32
N TRP A 190 -2.00 38.80 9.85
CA TRP A 190 -2.79 37.91 10.65
C TRP A 190 -2.81 38.43 12.08
N ALA A 191 -3.98 38.82 12.56
CA ALA A 191 -4.19 39.29 13.92
C ALA A 191 -4.60 38.08 14.78
N HIS A 192 -3.71 37.66 15.69
CA HIS A 192 -3.91 36.43 16.45
C HIS A 192 -3.55 36.55 17.93
N SER A 193 -4.00 35.55 18.70
CA SER A 193 -3.65 35.40 20.12
C SER A 193 -4.04 36.61 20.98
N ALA A 194 -5.17 37.24 20.64
CA ALA A 194 -5.67 38.41 21.35
C ALA A 194 -6.08 38.10 22.79
N ASN A 195 -5.70 38.98 23.72
CA ASN A 195 -6.14 38.93 25.12
C ASN A 195 -6.51 40.32 25.63
N PRO A 196 -7.66 40.86 25.18
CA PRO A 196 -8.01 42.27 25.32
C PRO A 196 -8.30 42.67 26.77
N MET A 197 -7.95 43.91 27.12
CA MET A 197 -8.25 44.56 28.39
C MET A 197 -9.02 45.86 28.13
N VAL A 198 -10.10 46.10 28.87
CA VAL A 198 -10.90 47.34 28.74
C VAL A 198 -11.21 47.90 30.14
N GLU A 199 -11.00 49.20 30.30
CA GLU A 199 -11.23 49.97 31.52
C GLU A 199 -12.17 51.15 31.24
N VAL A 200 -12.98 51.52 32.23
CA VAL A 200 -13.87 52.70 32.20
C VAL A 200 -13.74 53.46 33.51
N ASP A 201 -14.04 54.77 33.52
CA ASP A 201 -13.91 55.58 34.74
C ASP A 201 -14.89 55.11 35.84
N PRO A 202 -14.45 55.01 37.10
CA PRO A 202 -15.35 54.69 38.22
C PRO A 202 -16.53 55.68 38.33
N PRO A 203 -17.74 55.22 38.70
CA PRO A 203 -18.09 53.89 39.21
C PRO A 203 -18.51 52.88 38.13
N ALA A 204 -18.38 53.22 36.84
CA ALA A 204 -18.74 52.29 35.77
C ALA A 204 -17.79 51.07 35.78
N VAL A 205 -18.30 49.92 35.34
CA VAL A 205 -17.53 48.67 35.22
C VAL A 205 -17.88 48.02 33.88
N VAL A 206 -16.87 47.48 33.22
CA VAL A 206 -17.04 46.69 31.99
C VAL A 206 -17.58 45.31 32.35
N SER A 207 -18.61 44.86 31.64
CA SER A 207 -19.15 43.50 31.70
C SER A 207 -19.12 42.84 30.34
N ASP A 208 -19.23 41.51 30.28
CA ASP A 208 -19.39 40.74 29.05
C ASP A 208 -18.32 41.00 27.96
N LEU A 209 -17.05 41.16 28.38
CA LEU A 209 -15.93 41.23 27.43
C LEU A 209 -15.74 39.88 26.73
N GLN A 210 -15.97 39.86 25.42
CA GLN A 210 -15.84 38.70 24.55
C GLN A 210 -14.76 38.98 23.50
N CYS A 211 -13.72 38.15 23.49
CA CYS A 211 -12.72 38.12 22.42
C CYS A 211 -13.32 37.44 21.17
N LEU A 212 -13.08 38.03 20.00
CA LEU A 212 -13.43 37.43 18.71
C LEU A 212 -12.28 36.56 18.18
N PRO A 213 -12.54 35.66 17.21
CA PRO A 213 -11.51 34.83 16.61
C PRO A 213 -10.41 35.62 15.89
N ASP A 214 -9.27 34.96 15.71
CA ASP A 214 -8.15 35.43 14.88
C ASP A 214 -8.63 35.72 13.45
N GLY A 215 -7.97 36.66 12.77
CA GLY A 215 -8.44 37.11 11.46
C GLY A 215 -7.46 37.99 10.71
N VAL A 216 -7.77 38.22 9.43
CA VAL A 216 -6.97 39.06 8.54
C VAL A 216 -7.24 40.54 8.84
N LEU A 217 -6.15 41.29 9.04
CA LEU A 217 -6.10 42.73 9.09
C LEU A 217 -5.53 43.26 7.76
N VAL A 218 -6.42 43.85 6.95
CA VAL A 218 -6.05 44.65 5.77
C VAL A 218 -6.22 46.13 6.10
N ASP A 219 -7.43 46.53 6.50
CA ASP A 219 -7.72 47.91 6.92
C ASP A 219 -7.97 47.97 8.44
N TRP A 220 -8.88 47.13 8.94
CA TRP A 220 -9.19 46.99 10.36
C TRP A 220 -9.66 45.56 10.68
N HIS A 221 -9.52 45.13 11.93
CA HIS A 221 -9.99 43.86 12.46
C HIS A 221 -10.64 44.06 13.84
N ARG A 222 -11.77 43.39 14.08
CA ARG A 222 -12.44 43.47 15.38
C ARG A 222 -11.87 42.43 16.34
N VAL A 223 -11.31 42.91 17.45
CA VAL A 223 -10.68 42.05 18.45
C VAL A 223 -11.67 41.65 19.53
N ALA A 224 -12.53 42.56 19.98
CA ALA A 224 -13.44 42.27 21.08
C ALA A 224 -14.75 43.08 21.05
N THR A 225 -15.75 42.54 21.72
CA THR A 225 -16.98 43.26 22.09
C THR A 225 -17.14 43.25 23.60
N PHE A 226 -17.69 44.31 24.18
CA PHE A 226 -17.93 44.40 25.63
C PHE A 226 -19.21 45.19 25.93
N ARG A 227 -19.62 45.23 27.19
CA ARG A 227 -20.71 46.09 27.67
C ARG A 227 -20.22 47.05 28.74
N ALA A 228 -20.71 48.28 28.67
CA ALA A 228 -20.57 49.28 29.72
C ALA A 228 -21.90 50.01 29.91
N PRO A 229 -22.14 50.64 31.08
CA PRO A 229 -23.34 51.46 31.29
C PRO A 229 -23.46 52.57 30.21
N PRO A 230 -24.67 52.85 29.69
CA PRO A 230 -24.89 53.95 28.75
C PRO A 230 -24.37 55.28 29.32
N GLY A 231 -23.52 55.97 28.57
CA GLY A 231 -22.87 57.21 29.00
C GLY A 231 -21.59 57.04 29.83
N ALA A 232 -20.98 55.85 29.85
CA ALA A 232 -19.66 55.63 30.46
C ALA A 232 -18.60 56.55 29.81
N ALA A 233 -17.81 57.23 30.64
CA ALA A 233 -16.71 58.10 30.22
C ALA A 233 -15.34 57.45 30.48
N GLY A 234 -14.30 57.95 29.81
CA GLY A 234 -12.91 57.55 30.07
C GLY A 234 -12.56 56.13 29.65
N VAL A 235 -13.23 55.60 28.63
CA VAL A 235 -12.98 54.25 28.11
C VAL A 235 -11.54 54.14 27.60
N ARG A 236 -10.80 53.16 28.11
CA ARG A 236 -9.44 52.82 27.66
C ARG A 236 -9.39 51.33 27.36
N ALA A 237 -8.69 50.95 26.31
CA ALA A 237 -8.54 49.56 25.93
C ALA A 237 -7.10 49.26 25.51
N ASN A 238 -6.67 48.03 25.76
CA ASN A 238 -5.45 47.45 25.23
C ASN A 238 -5.83 46.11 24.57
N PRO A 239 -5.70 45.96 23.24
CA PRO A 239 -6.06 44.73 22.56
C PRO A 239 -5.14 43.55 22.93
N ASN A 240 -3.89 43.81 23.35
CA ASN A 240 -2.88 42.81 23.70
C ASN A 240 -2.90 41.61 22.72
N ILE A 241 -2.56 41.90 21.47
CA ILE A 241 -2.70 41.04 20.30
C ILE A 241 -1.36 40.98 19.55
N ALA A 242 -1.10 39.87 18.87
CA ALA A 242 0.05 39.69 17.99
C ALA A 242 -0.34 39.87 16.52
N PHE A 243 0.60 40.36 15.72
CA PHE A 243 0.45 40.53 14.28
C PHE A 243 1.61 39.87 13.57
N ASP A 244 1.31 38.93 12.69
CA ASP A 244 2.29 38.32 11.78
C ASP A 244 1.94 38.68 10.33
N PRO A 245 2.92 39.11 9.51
CA PRO A 245 2.67 39.37 8.11
C PRO A 245 2.32 38.06 7.40
N ILE A 246 1.44 38.16 6.41
CA ILE A 246 1.01 37.08 5.52
C ILE A 246 0.81 37.62 4.10
N LEU A 247 0.74 36.73 3.12
CA LEU A 247 0.26 37.13 1.80
C LEU A 247 -1.26 37.38 1.87
N ASN A 248 -1.73 38.43 1.20
CA ASN A 248 -3.14 38.82 1.20
C ASN A 248 -3.98 37.92 0.28
N MET A 249 -4.09 36.64 0.63
CA MET A 249 -4.92 35.66 -0.07
C MET A 249 -5.29 34.42 0.75
N GLU A 250 -6.37 33.78 0.33
CA GLU A 250 -6.75 32.47 0.84
C GLU A 250 -5.81 31.36 0.32
N PRO A 251 -5.64 30.25 1.07
CA PRO A 251 -6.17 30.01 2.41
C PRO A 251 -5.41 30.82 3.49
N TRP A 252 -6.18 31.39 4.42
CA TRP A 252 -5.68 32.12 5.58
C TRP A 252 -5.07 31.17 6.63
N PRO A 253 -4.14 31.65 7.48
CA PRO A 253 -3.55 30.84 8.54
C PRO A 253 -4.60 30.25 9.49
N GLU A 254 -4.42 29.00 9.90
CA GLU A 254 -5.18 28.38 10.99
C GLU A 254 -4.41 28.37 12.32
N ASP A 255 -3.11 28.61 12.27
CA ASP A 255 -2.18 28.61 13.41
C ASP A 255 -1.14 29.74 13.24
N PRO A 256 -0.65 30.36 14.33
CA PRO A 256 0.38 31.42 14.29
C PRO A 256 1.67 31.04 13.56
N ASP A 257 1.98 29.75 13.41
CA ASP A 257 3.20 29.32 12.74
C ASP A 257 3.12 29.46 11.18
N ASP A 258 1.94 29.63 10.56
CA ASP A 258 1.80 29.88 9.09
C ASP A 258 1.99 31.37 8.70
N ASN A 259 3.11 31.94 9.12
CA ASN A 259 3.52 33.30 8.78
C ASN A 259 4.12 33.43 7.37
N ILE A 260 4.39 34.67 6.93
CA ILE A 260 4.89 34.97 5.59
C ILE A 260 6.15 34.19 5.18
N ASP A 261 7.05 33.89 6.13
CA ASP A 261 8.28 33.14 5.84
C ASP A 261 7.94 31.68 5.47
N VAL A 262 7.03 31.06 6.21
CA VAL A 262 6.52 29.71 5.92
C VAL A 262 5.78 29.70 4.58
N GLN A 263 4.93 30.69 4.33
CA GLN A 263 4.18 30.82 3.07
C GLN A 263 5.13 30.98 1.86
N CYS A 264 6.12 31.87 1.96
CA CYS A 264 7.11 32.09 0.92
C CYS A 264 7.98 30.84 0.68
N ARG A 265 8.41 30.14 1.73
CA ARG A 265 9.18 28.88 1.61
C ARG A 265 8.38 27.79 0.91
N GLY A 266 7.12 27.59 1.29
CA GLY A 266 6.25 26.61 0.63
C GLY A 266 6.07 26.90 -0.86
N LEU A 267 5.83 28.15 -1.21
CA LEU A 267 5.69 28.60 -2.61
C LEU A 267 6.99 28.43 -3.41
N LEU A 268 8.14 28.79 -2.83
CA LEU A 268 9.46 28.62 -3.48
C LEU A 268 9.77 27.14 -3.72
N GLY A 269 9.57 26.28 -2.72
CA GLY A 269 9.79 24.83 -2.85
C GLY A 269 8.88 24.20 -3.90
N MET A 270 7.62 24.64 -3.98
CA MET A 270 6.68 24.16 -5.00
C MET A 270 7.11 24.51 -6.42
N VAL A 271 7.57 25.74 -6.65
CA VAL A 271 8.02 26.18 -7.97
C VAL A 271 9.39 25.59 -8.32
N GLU A 272 10.28 25.38 -7.35
CA GLU A 272 11.53 24.66 -7.55
C GLU A 272 11.27 23.21 -8.02
N GLU A 273 10.32 22.51 -7.39
CA GLU A 273 9.95 21.16 -7.79
C GLU A 273 9.31 21.13 -9.18
N LEU A 274 8.52 22.15 -9.54
CA LEU A 274 7.99 22.30 -10.90
C LEU A 274 9.12 22.40 -11.94
N ILE A 275 10.15 23.21 -11.70
CA ILE A 275 11.32 23.33 -12.58
C ILE A 275 12.02 21.97 -12.70
N CYS A 276 12.32 21.34 -11.57
CA CYS A 276 13.00 20.04 -11.54
C CYS A 276 12.19 18.96 -12.28
N ALA A 277 10.87 18.95 -12.12
CA ALA A 277 9.99 18.02 -12.80
C ALA A 277 10.00 18.22 -14.33
N PHE A 278 10.03 19.47 -14.80
CA PHE A 278 10.20 19.74 -16.23
C PHE A 278 11.59 19.37 -16.76
N GLU A 279 12.67 19.66 -16.04
CA GLU A 279 14.04 19.22 -16.40
C GLU A 279 14.12 17.69 -16.55
N ARG A 280 13.48 16.95 -15.62
CA ARG A 280 13.37 15.49 -15.68
C ARG A 280 12.58 15.04 -16.91
N SER A 281 11.47 15.69 -17.22
CA SER A 281 10.67 15.35 -18.40
C SER A 281 11.51 15.44 -19.68
N VAL A 282 12.39 16.43 -19.81
CA VAL A 282 13.19 16.63 -21.03
C VAL A 282 14.53 15.91 -21.02
N GLY A 283 14.80 15.09 -20.00
CA GLY A 283 16.03 14.30 -19.89
C GLY A 283 17.29 15.10 -19.55
N LEU A 284 17.12 16.35 -19.07
CA LEU A 284 18.23 17.20 -18.60
C LEU A 284 18.58 16.94 -17.14
N ARG A 285 17.62 16.37 -16.40
CA ARG A 285 17.84 15.81 -15.08
C ARG A 285 17.54 14.31 -15.16
N ALA A 286 18.33 13.52 -14.44
CA ALA A 286 18.10 12.08 -14.37
C ALA A 286 16.63 11.82 -13.99
N PRO A 287 15.93 10.90 -14.68
CA PRO A 287 14.64 10.43 -14.22
C PRO A 287 14.74 10.05 -12.74
N LEU A 288 13.70 10.30 -11.94
CA LEU A 288 13.64 9.76 -10.57
C LEU A 288 13.82 8.22 -10.55
N THR A 289 13.66 7.58 -11.71
CA THR A 289 13.74 6.16 -12.00
C THR A 289 15.13 5.65 -12.43
N GLU A 290 16.19 6.48 -12.50
CA GLU A 290 17.57 5.98 -12.71
C GLU A 290 18.39 6.00 -11.41
N GLY A 291 18.87 4.81 -11.03
CA GLY A 291 19.39 4.38 -9.72
C GLY A 291 20.25 5.36 -8.91
N ARG A 292 19.90 5.55 -7.63
CA ARG A 292 20.78 6.16 -6.60
C ARG A 292 20.60 5.60 -5.19
N PHE A 293 20.48 4.29 -5.06
CA PHE A 293 20.79 3.69 -3.77
C PHE A 293 21.44 2.33 -3.97
N ARG A 294 22.43 2.06 -3.14
CA ARG A 294 23.09 0.76 -3.12
C ARG A 294 22.38 -0.12 -2.11
N LEU A 295 21.98 -1.30 -2.56
CA LEU A 295 21.60 -2.38 -1.65
C LEU A 295 22.87 -2.97 -1.04
N VAL A 296 23.02 -2.82 0.27
CA VAL A 296 24.08 -3.40 1.08
C VAL A 296 23.52 -4.68 1.71
N PRO A 297 23.93 -5.87 1.27
CA PRO A 297 23.48 -7.13 1.86
C PRO A 297 23.77 -7.16 3.35
N ILE A 298 22.84 -7.75 4.11
CA ILE A 298 22.99 -7.94 5.55
C ILE A 298 23.43 -9.39 5.76
N GLU A 299 24.44 -9.63 6.58
CA GLU A 299 25.00 -10.98 6.76
C GLU A 299 23.95 -11.99 7.25
N ASP A 300 22.95 -11.53 8.02
CA ASP A 300 21.91 -12.37 8.63
C ASP A 300 20.52 -12.27 7.97
N ASP A 301 20.35 -11.44 6.93
CA ASP A 301 19.06 -11.28 6.22
C ASP A 301 19.26 -11.51 4.71
N PRO A 302 18.89 -12.69 4.18
CA PRO A 302 19.07 -13.01 2.77
C PRO A 302 17.99 -12.38 1.87
N VAL A 303 16.99 -11.74 2.45
CA VAL A 303 15.80 -11.22 1.74
C VAL A 303 15.86 -9.71 1.61
N TRP A 304 16.25 -9.02 2.69
CA TRP A 304 16.36 -7.58 2.74
C TRP A 304 17.83 -7.15 2.69
N ALA A 305 18.07 -6.06 1.97
CA ALA A 305 19.35 -5.38 1.99
C ALA A 305 19.15 -3.99 2.57
N ARG A 306 20.13 -3.50 3.34
CA ARG A 306 20.11 -2.12 3.81
C ARG A 306 20.29 -1.18 2.62
N VAL A 307 19.53 -0.11 2.58
CA VAL A 307 19.64 0.91 1.54
C VAL A 307 20.67 1.94 1.97
N ASP A 308 21.74 2.09 1.19
CA ASP A 308 22.66 3.21 1.36
C ASP A 308 22.01 4.48 0.80
N ILE A 309 21.47 5.29 1.72
CA ILE A 309 20.78 6.55 1.45
C ILE A 309 21.75 7.74 1.32
N GLY A 310 23.07 7.52 1.42
CA GLY A 310 24.07 8.60 1.37
C GLY A 310 24.05 9.42 0.09
N GLU A 311 23.56 8.85 -1.01
CA GLU A 311 23.44 9.49 -2.33
C GLU A 311 22.00 9.92 -2.67
N ALA A 312 21.02 9.64 -1.79
CA ALA A 312 19.59 9.92 -2.01
C ALA A 312 18.81 10.10 -0.67
N PRO A 313 19.07 11.17 0.10
CA PRO A 313 18.43 11.42 1.39
C PRO A 313 16.90 11.61 1.29
N ASP A 314 16.42 12.05 0.13
CA ASP A 314 15.00 12.28 -0.15
C ASP A 314 14.17 10.98 -0.10
N ILE A 315 14.80 9.82 -0.32
CA ILE A 315 14.13 8.51 -0.21
C ILE A 315 13.71 8.25 1.23
N GLU A 316 14.58 8.53 2.20
CA GLU A 316 14.27 8.33 3.61
C GLU A 316 13.23 9.37 4.09
N ALA A 317 13.35 10.63 3.66
CA ALA A 317 12.34 11.65 3.94
C ALA A 317 10.97 11.28 3.35
N GLY A 318 10.95 10.81 2.10
CA GLY A 318 9.76 10.33 1.41
C GLY A 318 9.12 9.12 2.08
N LEU A 319 9.92 8.14 2.50
CA LEU A 319 9.44 6.98 3.25
C LEU A 319 8.93 7.35 4.64
N ARG A 320 9.59 8.27 5.37
CA ARG A 320 9.08 8.76 6.66
C ARG A 320 7.78 9.54 6.52
N SER A 321 7.55 10.18 5.37
CA SER A 321 6.29 10.84 5.04
C SER A 321 5.21 9.89 4.48
N SER A 322 5.56 8.62 4.23
CA SER A 322 4.63 7.56 3.84
C SER A 322 3.99 6.97 5.10
N ASP A 323 2.65 6.89 5.13
CA ASP A 323 1.87 6.43 6.29
C ASP A 323 2.32 5.06 6.84
N LEU A 324 2.86 4.22 5.95
CA LEU A 324 3.30 2.86 6.26
C LEU A 324 4.83 2.68 6.18
N GLY A 325 5.57 3.75 5.87
CA GLY A 325 7.01 3.64 5.67
C GLY A 325 7.39 2.84 4.43
N LEU A 326 6.52 2.76 3.41
CA LEU A 326 6.72 1.93 2.23
C LEU A 326 6.84 2.74 0.95
N ALA A 327 7.63 2.24 0.01
CA ALA A 327 7.65 2.71 -1.38
C ALA A 327 8.06 1.58 -2.33
N THR A 328 7.65 1.68 -3.60
CA THR A 328 8.21 0.85 -4.67
C THR A 328 9.06 1.71 -5.58
N TYR A 329 10.24 1.18 -5.92
CA TYR A 329 11.20 1.82 -6.80
C TYR A 329 11.36 0.97 -8.06
N ARG A 330 11.25 1.59 -9.24
CA ARG A 330 11.45 0.92 -10.53
C ARG A 330 12.63 1.56 -11.24
N ALA A 331 13.60 0.75 -11.66
CA ALA A 331 14.74 1.15 -12.47
C ALA A 331 14.97 0.12 -13.58
N GLY A 332 14.59 0.46 -14.81
CA GLY A 332 14.59 -0.49 -15.92
C GLY A 332 13.72 -1.71 -15.60
N ASP A 333 14.32 -2.91 -15.65
CA ASP A 333 13.64 -4.17 -15.33
C ASP A 333 13.59 -4.47 -13.81
N GLU A 334 14.30 -3.70 -12.98
CA GLU A 334 14.34 -3.90 -11.54
C GLU A 334 13.15 -3.21 -10.85
N LEU A 335 12.43 -3.97 -10.02
CA LEU A 335 11.41 -3.47 -9.11
C LEU A 335 11.92 -3.76 -7.70
N ILE A 336 12.06 -2.73 -6.88
CA ILE A 336 12.59 -2.81 -5.53
C ILE A 336 11.52 -2.32 -4.57
N MET A 337 11.16 -3.14 -3.60
CA MET A 337 10.34 -2.74 -2.47
C MET A 337 11.22 -2.08 -1.41
N LEU A 338 10.86 -0.87 -0.98
CA LEU A 338 11.52 -0.14 0.10
C LEU A 338 10.63 -0.12 1.35
N VAL A 339 11.26 -0.34 2.50
CA VAL A 339 10.61 -0.36 3.81
C VAL A 339 11.44 0.47 4.80
N GLN A 340 10.79 1.40 5.48
CA GLN A 340 11.34 2.12 6.61
C GLN A 340 11.24 1.23 7.85
N ARG A 341 12.38 1.01 8.50
CA ARG A 341 12.49 0.38 9.81
C ARG A 341 13.09 1.40 10.81
N PRO A 342 12.99 1.15 12.13
CA PRO A 342 13.56 2.05 13.15
C PRO A 342 15.08 2.28 13.02
N ASP A 343 15.79 1.33 12.43
CA ASP A 343 17.24 1.30 12.28
C ASP A 343 17.73 1.67 10.86
N GLY A 344 16.82 1.99 9.94
CA GLY A 344 17.14 2.52 8.61
C GLY A 344 16.14 2.11 7.53
N VAL A 345 16.48 2.41 6.28
CA VAL A 345 15.72 1.99 5.09
C VAL A 345 16.25 0.67 4.58
N TYR A 346 15.34 -0.25 4.25
CA TYR A 346 15.63 -1.58 3.74
C TYR A 346 14.96 -1.79 2.38
N GLY A 347 15.65 -2.47 1.48
CA GLY A 347 15.22 -2.69 0.11
C GLY A 347 15.24 -4.17 -0.24
N ARG A 348 14.23 -4.61 -0.98
CA ARG A 348 14.12 -5.97 -1.51
C ARG A 348 13.83 -5.94 -3.00
N ILE A 349 14.66 -6.62 -3.79
CA ILE A 349 14.41 -6.81 -5.22
C ILE A 349 13.25 -7.79 -5.39
N VAL A 350 12.20 -7.34 -6.07
CA VAL A 350 11.13 -8.19 -6.60
C VAL A 350 11.67 -8.83 -7.87
N PRO A 351 11.76 -10.17 -7.98
CA PRO A 351 12.26 -10.82 -9.18
C PRO A 351 11.47 -10.42 -10.42
N VAL A 352 12.11 -10.41 -11.60
CA VAL A 352 11.39 -10.35 -12.88
C VAL A 352 10.52 -11.60 -13.05
N ALA A 353 9.50 -11.51 -13.90
CA ALA A 353 8.69 -12.67 -14.24
C ALA A 353 9.57 -13.79 -14.83
N GLU A 354 9.20 -15.05 -14.64
CA GLU A 354 10.00 -16.15 -15.19
C GLU A 354 10.11 -16.01 -16.73
N PRO A 355 11.20 -16.45 -17.38
CA PRO A 355 11.30 -16.38 -18.84
C PRO A 355 10.23 -17.25 -19.51
N LEU A 356 9.63 -16.76 -20.58
CA LEU A 356 8.67 -17.54 -21.39
C LEU A 356 9.38 -18.57 -22.27
N ASP A 357 8.72 -19.70 -22.53
CA ASP A 357 9.18 -20.70 -23.52
C ASP A 357 9.17 -20.10 -24.93
N GLN A 358 10.35 -19.78 -25.44
CA GLN A 358 10.55 -19.16 -26.76
C GLN A 358 10.13 -20.06 -27.94
N SER A 359 9.89 -21.35 -27.70
CA SER A 359 9.44 -22.28 -28.73
C SER A 359 7.92 -22.19 -29.02
N ARG A 360 7.16 -21.48 -28.19
CA ARG A 360 5.70 -21.32 -28.28
C ARG A 360 5.32 -19.88 -28.64
N GLU A 361 4.08 -19.71 -29.12
CA GLU A 361 3.49 -18.37 -29.26
C GLU A 361 3.40 -17.70 -27.88
N ARG A 362 3.80 -16.43 -27.78
CA ARG A 362 3.90 -15.69 -26.51
C ARG A 362 2.63 -15.78 -25.65
N GLY A 363 1.45 -15.67 -26.26
CA GLY A 363 0.18 -15.80 -25.54
C GLY A 363 0.06 -17.14 -24.81
N THR A 364 0.23 -18.24 -25.54
CA THR A 364 0.22 -19.59 -24.98
C THR A 364 1.35 -19.80 -23.98
N ALA A 365 2.55 -19.31 -24.26
CA ALA A 365 3.68 -19.40 -23.33
C ALA A 365 3.41 -18.67 -22.01
N ALA A 366 2.80 -17.49 -22.06
CA ALA A 366 2.42 -16.73 -20.87
C ALA A 366 1.33 -17.43 -20.06
N GLU A 367 0.33 -18.02 -20.73
CA GLU A 367 -0.68 -18.85 -20.08
C GLU A 367 -0.10 -20.06 -19.36
N ASP A 368 0.77 -20.81 -20.04
CA ASP A 368 1.48 -21.96 -19.46
C ASP A 368 2.31 -21.53 -18.25
N ALA A 369 3.13 -20.49 -18.40
CA ALA A 369 4.02 -20.05 -17.36
C ALA A 369 3.27 -19.49 -16.12
N SER A 370 2.11 -18.85 -16.30
CA SER A 370 1.25 -18.45 -15.17
C SER A 370 0.68 -19.66 -14.41
N ARG A 371 0.29 -20.73 -15.11
CA ARG A 371 -0.17 -21.99 -14.49
C ARG A 371 0.97 -22.75 -13.83
N ASP A 372 2.15 -22.76 -14.44
CA ASP A 372 3.35 -23.43 -13.93
C ASP A 372 3.84 -22.76 -12.64
N SER A 373 3.84 -21.43 -12.58
CA SER A 373 4.16 -20.68 -11.36
C SER A 373 3.26 -21.07 -10.18
N ALA A 374 1.95 -21.13 -10.41
CA ALA A 374 0.97 -21.57 -9.42
C ALA A 374 1.16 -23.06 -9.02
N SER A 375 1.56 -23.90 -9.96
CA SER A 375 1.78 -25.34 -9.76
C SER A 375 3.09 -25.64 -9.05
N ARG A 376 4.14 -24.85 -9.30
CA ARG A 376 5.52 -25.04 -8.81
C ARG A 376 5.65 -24.62 -7.35
N TRP A 377 5.15 -23.43 -7.00
CA TRP A 377 5.29 -22.88 -5.65
C TRP A 377 4.06 -23.14 -4.77
N GLY A 378 2.92 -23.47 -5.38
CA GLY A 378 1.74 -23.99 -4.72
C GLY A 378 1.64 -25.51 -4.85
N LEU A 379 0.46 -26.02 -5.22
CA LEU A 379 0.26 -27.42 -5.61
C LEU A 379 -0.46 -27.54 -6.96
N SER A 380 0.07 -28.42 -7.82
CA SER A 380 -0.54 -28.78 -9.11
C SER A 380 -1.97 -29.34 -8.99
N ASP A 381 -2.36 -29.80 -7.81
CA ASP A 381 -3.68 -30.36 -7.49
C ASP A 381 -4.81 -29.33 -7.60
N PHE A 382 -4.50 -28.06 -7.32
CA PHE A 382 -5.47 -26.95 -7.30
C PHE A 382 -5.59 -26.22 -8.63
N VAL A 383 -4.66 -26.44 -9.56
CA VAL A 383 -4.59 -25.76 -10.85
C VAL A 383 -5.28 -26.63 -11.90
N PHE A 384 -6.30 -26.09 -12.57
CA PHE A 384 -7.10 -26.79 -13.57
C PHE A 384 -6.84 -26.25 -14.97
N ARG A 385 -6.75 -27.19 -15.92
CA ARG A 385 -6.52 -26.88 -17.33
C ARG A 385 -7.77 -26.23 -17.94
N PRO A 386 -7.62 -25.40 -18.99
CA PRO A 386 -8.72 -24.91 -19.79
C PRO A 386 -9.67 -26.03 -20.21
N GLU A 387 -10.95 -25.93 -19.85
CA GLU A 387 -11.97 -26.84 -20.37
C GLU A 387 -12.45 -26.39 -21.74
N THR A 388 -12.63 -27.34 -22.66
CA THR A 388 -13.21 -27.07 -23.97
C THR A 388 -14.67 -27.52 -24.00
N ILE A 389 -15.60 -26.60 -24.25
CA ILE A 389 -17.04 -26.91 -24.39
C ILE A 389 -17.46 -26.74 -25.84
N GLN A 390 -18.31 -27.64 -26.32
CA GLN A 390 -18.93 -27.53 -27.63
C GLN A 390 -20.05 -26.48 -27.60
N ARG A 391 -19.92 -25.43 -28.41
CA ARG A 391 -20.94 -24.39 -28.58
C ARG A 391 -21.39 -24.34 -30.05
N GLY A 392 -22.46 -25.08 -30.35
CA GLY A 392 -22.87 -25.33 -31.74
C GLY A 392 -21.86 -26.24 -32.44
N ASN A 393 -21.37 -25.85 -33.62
CA ASN A 393 -20.38 -26.61 -34.39
C ASN A 393 -18.91 -26.29 -34.01
N ALA A 394 -18.67 -25.40 -33.05
CA ALA A 394 -17.32 -25.00 -32.65
C ALA A 394 -17.00 -25.43 -31.21
N THR A 395 -15.78 -25.90 -30.97
CA THR A 395 -15.20 -26.08 -29.63
C THR A 395 -14.70 -24.72 -29.14
N ARG A 396 -15.04 -24.36 -27.90
CA ARG A 396 -14.60 -23.11 -27.28
C ARG A 396 -14.03 -23.40 -25.89
N GLU A 397 -12.83 -22.90 -25.62
CA GLU A 397 -12.24 -22.94 -24.30
C GLU A 397 -13.00 -22.02 -23.34
N VAL A 398 -13.21 -22.51 -22.11
CA VAL A 398 -14.02 -21.85 -21.08
C VAL A 398 -13.19 -20.82 -20.32
N GLY A 399 -11.89 -20.71 -20.55
CA GLY A 399 -10.99 -19.69 -20.00
C GLY A 399 -9.54 -20.18 -20.00
N ASP A 400 -8.60 -19.31 -19.65
CA ASP A 400 -7.17 -19.59 -19.76
C ASP A 400 -6.66 -20.41 -18.54
N GLY A 401 -7.41 -20.44 -17.43
CA GLY A 401 -7.14 -21.33 -16.31
C GLY A 401 -8.17 -21.19 -15.19
N THR A 402 -8.24 -22.20 -14.33
CA THR A 402 -9.08 -22.18 -13.14
C THR A 402 -8.25 -22.67 -11.96
N ILE A 403 -8.29 -21.98 -10.82
CA ILE A 403 -7.68 -22.45 -9.57
C ILE A 403 -8.80 -22.63 -8.56
N VAL A 404 -8.86 -23.77 -7.86
CA VAL A 404 -9.87 -24.03 -6.82
C VAL A 404 -9.23 -24.61 -5.58
N CYS A 405 -9.49 -23.98 -4.43
CA CYS A 405 -9.03 -24.39 -3.11
C CYS A 405 -10.21 -24.33 -2.13
N GLY A 406 -10.74 -25.49 -1.74
CA GLY A 406 -11.91 -25.56 -0.87
C GLY A 406 -13.15 -24.92 -1.51
N ASP A 407 -13.71 -23.91 -0.85
CA ASP A 407 -14.89 -23.15 -1.28
C ASP A 407 -14.55 -21.85 -2.03
N ARG A 408 -13.27 -21.61 -2.35
CA ARG A 408 -12.79 -20.42 -3.08
C ARG A 408 -12.13 -20.80 -4.39
N GLY A 409 -12.25 -19.93 -5.39
CA GLY A 409 -11.70 -20.17 -6.70
C GLY A 409 -11.39 -18.92 -7.51
N LEU A 410 -10.41 -19.05 -8.40
CA LEU A 410 -9.95 -18.01 -9.31
C LEU A 410 -10.27 -18.41 -10.75
N ALA A 411 -10.96 -17.53 -11.47
CA ALA A 411 -11.12 -17.64 -12.91
C ALA A 411 -10.03 -16.81 -13.59
N VAL A 412 -9.00 -17.49 -14.09
CA VAL A 412 -7.77 -16.87 -14.60
C VAL A 412 -7.90 -16.57 -16.09
N GLN A 413 -7.47 -15.37 -16.48
CA GLN A 413 -7.36 -14.92 -17.86
C GLN A 413 -5.99 -14.29 -18.05
N VAL A 414 -5.26 -14.67 -19.09
CA VAL A 414 -3.94 -14.14 -19.39
C VAL A 414 -4.01 -13.34 -20.68
N LYS A 415 -3.36 -12.18 -20.71
CA LYS A 415 -3.29 -11.32 -21.89
C LYS A 415 -1.85 -10.89 -22.09
N ALA A 416 -1.20 -11.45 -23.11
CA ALA A 416 0.19 -11.18 -23.45
C ALA A 416 0.33 -10.08 -24.51
N ARG A 417 1.32 -9.21 -24.33
CA ARG A 417 1.68 -8.17 -25.28
C ARG A 417 2.76 -8.66 -26.24
N THR A 418 2.40 -8.87 -27.51
CA THR A 418 3.35 -9.35 -28.54
C THR A 418 4.13 -8.24 -29.25
N GLU A 419 3.50 -7.08 -29.45
CA GLU A 419 4.08 -5.95 -30.19
C GLU A 419 3.94 -4.68 -29.35
N ALA A 420 4.74 -4.59 -28.28
CA ALA A 420 4.81 -3.38 -27.46
C ALA A 420 5.30 -2.20 -28.31
N THR A 421 4.74 -1.04 -28.04
CA THR A 421 5.15 0.24 -28.64
C THR A 421 5.85 1.08 -27.59
N ASP A 422 6.65 2.03 -28.06
CA ASP A 422 7.32 3.05 -27.24
C ASP A 422 6.37 4.16 -26.78
N GLN A 423 5.06 4.06 -27.04
CA GLN A 423 4.06 5.08 -26.70
C GLN A 423 3.29 4.68 -25.43
N PRO A 424 3.58 5.27 -24.26
CA PRO A 424 2.99 4.85 -22.98
C PRO A 424 1.46 4.93 -22.95
N ASP A 425 0.86 5.92 -23.61
CA ASP A 425 -0.60 6.06 -23.69
C ASP A 425 -1.26 4.92 -24.46
N ARG A 426 -0.61 4.42 -25.51
CA ARG A 426 -1.12 3.27 -26.27
C ARG A 426 -1.02 2.00 -25.46
N GLU A 427 0.05 1.83 -24.70
CA GLU A 427 0.21 0.69 -23.81
C GLU A 427 -0.79 0.73 -22.65
N ARG A 428 -1.01 1.90 -22.02
CA ARG A 428 -2.09 2.10 -21.03
C ARG A 428 -3.47 1.75 -21.60
N ALA A 429 -3.77 2.25 -22.81
CA ALA A 429 -5.05 1.97 -23.48
C ALA A 429 -5.19 0.47 -23.82
N TRP A 430 -4.09 -0.18 -24.22
CA TRP A 430 -4.06 -1.61 -24.49
C TRP A 430 -4.33 -2.42 -23.21
N ILE A 431 -3.63 -2.12 -22.11
CA ILE A 431 -3.83 -2.77 -20.81
C ILE A 431 -5.29 -2.60 -20.36
N SER A 432 -5.82 -1.37 -20.40
CA SER A 432 -7.22 -1.10 -20.03
C SER A 432 -8.22 -1.90 -20.88
N LYS A 433 -8.01 -1.96 -22.20
CA LYS A 433 -8.86 -2.73 -23.12
C LYS A 433 -8.80 -4.22 -22.77
N ARG A 434 -7.61 -4.77 -22.54
CA ARG A 434 -7.41 -6.19 -22.23
C ARG A 434 -7.91 -6.58 -20.85
N ALA A 435 -7.76 -5.70 -19.85
CA ALA A 435 -8.36 -5.86 -18.53
C ALA A 435 -9.89 -6.01 -18.62
N LYS A 436 -10.56 -5.09 -19.32
CA LYS A 436 -12.03 -5.13 -19.53
C LYS A 436 -12.48 -6.36 -20.32
N GLU A 437 -11.68 -6.80 -21.28
CA GLU A 437 -11.95 -8.03 -22.04
C GLU A 437 -11.82 -9.28 -21.14
N GLY A 438 -10.71 -9.39 -20.40
CA GLY A 438 -10.44 -10.47 -19.46
C GLY A 438 -11.51 -10.57 -18.37
N ALA A 439 -11.92 -9.46 -17.77
CA ALA A 439 -12.99 -9.45 -16.76
C ALA A 439 -14.32 -10.02 -17.29
N ARG A 440 -14.70 -9.68 -18.53
CA ARG A 440 -15.89 -10.25 -19.18
C ARG A 440 -15.71 -11.75 -19.47
N GLN A 441 -14.53 -12.16 -19.90
CA GLN A 441 -14.21 -13.56 -20.17
C GLN A 441 -14.28 -14.39 -18.89
N ALA A 442 -13.60 -13.98 -17.82
CA ALA A 442 -13.63 -14.62 -16.50
C ALA A 442 -15.07 -14.75 -15.96
N SER A 443 -15.88 -13.69 -16.07
CA SER A 443 -17.29 -13.74 -15.69
C SER A 443 -18.09 -14.76 -16.52
N GLY A 444 -17.77 -14.87 -17.81
CA GLY A 444 -18.34 -15.89 -18.70
C GLY A 444 -17.93 -17.32 -18.33
N SER A 445 -16.68 -17.52 -17.90
CA SER A 445 -16.14 -18.79 -17.40
C SER A 445 -16.90 -19.24 -16.16
N VAL A 446 -17.00 -18.36 -15.14
CA VAL A 446 -17.72 -18.65 -13.89
C VAL A 446 -19.19 -18.97 -14.15
N ARG A 447 -19.84 -18.20 -15.04
CA ARG A 447 -21.24 -18.48 -15.42
C ARG A 447 -21.40 -19.87 -16.04
N THR A 448 -20.39 -20.35 -16.76
CA THR A 448 -20.42 -21.66 -17.41
C THR A 448 -20.28 -22.78 -16.39
N VAL A 449 -19.30 -22.69 -15.48
CA VAL A 449 -19.08 -23.69 -14.41
C VAL A 449 -20.24 -23.71 -13.41
N ARG A 450 -20.91 -22.58 -13.17
CA ARG A 450 -22.11 -22.51 -12.31
C ARG A 450 -23.36 -23.17 -12.89
N ARG A 451 -23.42 -23.44 -14.20
CA ARG A 451 -24.64 -24.01 -14.81
C ARG A 451 -24.91 -25.42 -14.34
N ASN A 452 -23.88 -26.25 -14.29
CA ASN A 452 -23.95 -27.64 -13.84
C ASN A 452 -22.58 -28.04 -13.30
N PRO A 453 -22.53 -28.89 -12.25
CA PRO A 453 -21.28 -29.55 -11.87
C PRO A 453 -20.67 -30.28 -13.06
N MET A 454 -19.37 -30.06 -13.32
CA MET A 454 -18.68 -30.65 -14.47
C MET A 454 -17.25 -31.13 -14.12
N PRO A 455 -16.74 -32.15 -14.82
CA PRO A 455 -15.41 -32.71 -14.55
C PRO A 455 -14.29 -31.89 -15.17
N HIS A 456 -13.48 -31.24 -14.32
CA HIS A 456 -12.28 -30.51 -14.70
C HIS A 456 -11.02 -31.36 -14.53
N VAL A 457 -10.04 -31.21 -15.42
CA VAL A 457 -8.75 -31.90 -15.33
C VAL A 457 -7.72 -30.99 -14.66
N ASN A 458 -7.16 -31.40 -13.52
CA ASN A 458 -6.09 -30.65 -12.85
C ASN A 458 -4.74 -30.76 -13.59
N ALA A 459 -3.73 -29.99 -13.16
CA ALA A 459 -2.42 -29.94 -13.81
C ALA A 459 -1.72 -31.31 -13.77
N ARG A 460 -2.04 -32.14 -12.77
CA ARG A 460 -1.59 -33.55 -12.67
C ARG A 460 -2.34 -34.52 -13.59
N GLY A 461 -3.33 -34.07 -14.34
CA GLY A 461 -4.09 -34.89 -15.28
C GLY A 461 -5.25 -35.69 -14.67
N ARG A 462 -5.68 -35.36 -13.44
CA ARG A 462 -6.78 -36.04 -12.76
C ARG A 462 -8.09 -35.27 -12.92
N SER A 463 -9.18 -36.01 -13.15
CA SER A 463 -10.52 -35.45 -13.34
C SER A 463 -11.23 -35.27 -12.00
N ILE A 464 -11.69 -34.06 -11.70
CA ILE A 464 -12.40 -33.69 -10.47
C ILE A 464 -13.67 -32.93 -10.85
N THR A 465 -14.81 -33.34 -10.31
CA THR A 465 -16.07 -32.63 -10.52
C THR A 465 -16.10 -31.36 -9.67
N ILE A 466 -16.29 -30.21 -10.31
CA ILE A 466 -16.42 -28.91 -9.64
C ILE A 466 -17.86 -28.44 -9.76
N ASP A 467 -18.52 -28.17 -8.62
CA ASP A 467 -19.78 -27.42 -8.59
C ASP A 467 -19.49 -25.93 -8.44
N GLY A 468 -19.62 -25.17 -9.53
CA GLY A 468 -19.35 -23.73 -9.51
C GLY A 468 -20.24 -22.92 -8.56
N ASN A 469 -21.38 -23.46 -8.10
CA ASN A 469 -22.25 -22.79 -7.13
C ASN A 469 -21.76 -22.93 -5.69
N ALA A 470 -20.97 -23.96 -5.39
CA ALA A 470 -20.34 -24.15 -4.09
C ALA A 470 -19.07 -23.28 -3.93
N ILE A 471 -18.63 -22.60 -4.99
CA ILE A 471 -17.39 -21.83 -5.03
C ILE A 471 -17.67 -20.32 -5.06
N GLN A 472 -16.96 -19.59 -4.19
CA GLN A 472 -16.82 -18.14 -4.24
C GLN A 472 -15.73 -17.79 -5.25
N TRP A 473 -16.05 -16.93 -6.23
CA TRP A 473 -15.18 -16.67 -7.38
C TRP A 473 -14.64 -15.25 -7.41
N VAL A 474 -13.35 -15.13 -7.74
CA VAL A 474 -12.68 -13.91 -8.18
C VAL A 474 -12.13 -14.10 -9.59
N GLY A 475 -12.34 -13.13 -10.48
CA GLY A 475 -11.66 -13.10 -11.77
C GLY A 475 -10.23 -12.59 -11.61
N VAL A 476 -9.23 -13.24 -12.19
CA VAL A 476 -7.85 -12.75 -12.18
C VAL A 476 -7.39 -12.54 -13.61
N ILE A 477 -7.06 -11.30 -13.96
CA ILE A 477 -6.59 -10.93 -15.27
C ILE A 477 -5.09 -10.65 -15.17
N ILE A 478 -4.29 -11.60 -15.63
CA ILE A 478 -2.84 -11.51 -15.68
C ILE A 478 -2.43 -10.83 -16.98
N ILE A 479 -1.71 -9.71 -16.85
CA ILE A 479 -1.13 -8.98 -17.96
C ILE A 479 0.34 -9.36 -18.08
N ASP A 480 0.70 -10.02 -19.19
CA ASP A 480 2.09 -10.27 -19.56
C ASP A 480 2.56 -9.15 -20.49
N HIS A 481 3.50 -8.34 -20.00
CA HIS A 481 4.04 -7.19 -20.70
C HIS A 481 5.48 -6.96 -20.21
N ASP A 482 6.45 -6.90 -21.12
CA ASP A 482 7.87 -6.76 -20.76
C ASP A 482 8.16 -5.41 -20.11
N THR A 483 7.66 -4.34 -20.72
CA THR A 483 7.90 -2.95 -20.28
C THR A 483 6.59 -2.20 -20.03
N PRO A 484 5.78 -2.59 -19.02
CA PRO A 484 4.53 -1.91 -18.74
C PRO A 484 4.80 -0.45 -18.34
N PRO A 485 3.95 0.52 -18.73
CA PRO A 485 4.09 1.91 -18.32
C PRO A 485 4.14 2.04 -16.78
N ASP A 486 4.90 3.02 -16.28
CA ASP A 486 5.07 3.23 -14.83
C ASP A 486 3.75 3.52 -14.10
N VAL A 487 2.84 4.24 -14.77
CA VAL A 487 1.50 4.54 -14.25
C VAL A 487 0.46 3.80 -15.08
N VAL A 488 -0.23 2.87 -14.43
CA VAL A 488 -1.41 2.17 -14.92
C VAL A 488 -2.52 2.47 -13.93
N PHE A 489 -3.73 2.76 -14.41
CA PHE A 489 -4.85 3.09 -13.51
C PHE A 489 -5.63 1.84 -13.10
N ALA A 490 -6.24 1.91 -11.92
CA ALA A 490 -7.29 0.98 -11.54
C ALA A 490 -8.45 1.00 -12.54
N TYR A 491 -9.12 -0.14 -12.71
CA TYR A 491 -10.20 -0.25 -13.69
C TYR A 491 -11.46 -0.83 -13.08
N GLU A 492 -12.58 -0.19 -13.37
CA GLU A 492 -13.90 -0.73 -13.07
C GLU A 492 -14.61 -1.22 -14.35
N GLN A 493 -15.20 -2.40 -14.25
CA GLN A 493 -15.95 -3.04 -15.29
C GLN A 493 -17.17 -3.70 -14.63
N GLY A 494 -18.37 -3.33 -15.05
CA GLY A 494 -19.61 -3.89 -14.53
C GLY A 494 -19.78 -5.37 -14.92
N VAL A 495 -19.13 -6.27 -14.20
CA VAL A 495 -19.29 -7.72 -14.29
C VAL A 495 -19.82 -8.29 -12.97
N PRO A 496 -20.63 -9.37 -12.98
CA PRO A 496 -21.23 -9.94 -11.77
C PRO A 496 -20.28 -10.57 -10.73
N ILE A 497 -18.97 -10.60 -10.99
CA ILE A 497 -17.99 -11.16 -10.06
C ILE A 497 -16.90 -10.12 -9.80
N PRO A 498 -16.33 -10.05 -8.58
CA PRO A 498 -15.16 -9.22 -8.32
C PRO A 498 -13.97 -9.74 -9.14
N TYR A 499 -13.04 -8.86 -9.48
CA TYR A 499 -11.86 -9.24 -10.24
C TYR A 499 -10.65 -8.37 -9.90
N VAL A 500 -9.47 -8.95 -10.12
CA VAL A 500 -8.16 -8.32 -9.91
C VAL A 500 -7.41 -8.31 -11.24
N VAL A 501 -6.77 -7.20 -11.58
CA VAL A 501 -5.90 -7.08 -12.75
C VAL A 501 -4.48 -6.93 -12.24
N ILE A 502 -3.58 -7.85 -12.63
CA ILE A 502 -2.25 -8.00 -12.05
C ILE A 502 -1.21 -8.21 -13.16
N LEU A 503 0.01 -7.71 -12.99
CA LEU A 503 1.10 -8.05 -13.91
C LEU A 503 1.60 -9.47 -13.64
N ARG A 504 2.08 -10.16 -14.68
CA ARG A 504 2.65 -11.51 -14.55
C ARG A 504 3.77 -11.58 -13.50
N ARG A 505 4.62 -10.56 -13.42
CA ARG A 505 5.68 -10.46 -12.39
C ARG A 505 5.12 -10.48 -10.97
N GLU A 506 4.02 -9.78 -10.73
CA GLU A 506 3.39 -9.69 -9.40
C GLU A 506 2.69 -11.01 -9.05
N TRP A 507 2.10 -11.69 -10.05
CA TRP A 507 1.57 -13.05 -9.89
C TRP A 507 2.66 -14.04 -9.45
N ASP A 508 3.81 -14.03 -10.15
CA ASP A 508 4.95 -14.88 -9.80
C ASP A 508 5.51 -14.54 -8.41
N PHE A 509 5.54 -13.24 -8.05
CA PHE A 509 5.91 -12.79 -6.72
C PHE A 509 5.01 -13.40 -5.64
N LEU A 510 3.67 -13.32 -5.78
CA LEU A 510 2.74 -13.83 -4.76
C LEU A 510 2.95 -15.32 -4.49
N PHE A 511 3.07 -16.12 -5.55
CA PHE A 511 3.29 -17.57 -5.43
C PHE A 511 4.65 -17.91 -4.83
N ASN A 512 5.72 -17.24 -5.27
CA ASN A 512 7.05 -17.45 -4.72
C ASN A 512 7.14 -16.99 -3.25
N HIS A 513 6.47 -15.88 -2.90
CA HIS A 513 6.51 -15.30 -1.56
C HIS A 513 5.71 -16.12 -0.55
N LEU A 514 4.48 -16.52 -0.88
CA LEU A 514 3.58 -17.24 0.03
C LEU A 514 3.78 -18.76 0.01
N ARG A 515 4.27 -19.32 -1.10
CA ARG A 515 4.44 -20.78 -1.33
C ARG A 515 3.22 -21.60 -0.86
N SER A 516 2.04 -21.11 -1.19
CA SER A 516 0.74 -21.61 -0.75
C SER A 516 -0.33 -21.17 -1.74
N THR A 517 -0.99 -22.10 -2.42
CA THR A 517 -2.09 -21.73 -3.32
C THR A 517 -3.27 -21.18 -2.52
N THR A 518 -3.57 -21.79 -1.36
CA THR A 518 -4.68 -21.35 -0.49
C THR A 518 -4.45 -19.92 0.01
N ALA A 519 -3.23 -19.57 0.45
CA ALA A 519 -2.93 -18.21 0.90
C ALA A 519 -2.98 -17.18 -0.24
N VAL A 520 -2.51 -17.52 -1.45
CA VAL A 520 -2.63 -16.64 -2.62
C VAL A 520 -4.09 -16.41 -3.00
N VAL A 521 -4.92 -17.47 -3.01
CA VAL A 521 -6.36 -17.36 -3.26
C VAL A 521 -7.01 -16.47 -2.19
N ASP A 522 -6.70 -16.69 -0.91
CA ASP A 522 -7.24 -15.90 0.19
C ASP A 522 -6.84 -14.42 0.11
N TYR A 523 -5.59 -14.12 -0.26
CA TYR A 523 -5.12 -12.77 -0.51
C TYR A 523 -5.90 -12.10 -1.65
N LEU A 524 -6.02 -12.76 -2.81
CA LEU A 524 -6.73 -12.20 -3.96
C LEU A 524 -8.22 -11.99 -3.67
N HIS A 525 -8.83 -12.83 -2.82
CA HIS A 525 -10.18 -12.60 -2.30
C HIS A 525 -10.26 -11.40 -1.35
N ARG A 526 -9.25 -11.18 -0.51
CA ARG A 526 -9.17 -10.03 0.41
C ARG A 526 -9.18 -8.70 -0.35
N ILE A 527 -8.43 -8.62 -1.46
CA ILE A 527 -8.24 -7.38 -2.21
C ILE A 527 -9.19 -7.22 -3.42
N ALA A 528 -10.10 -8.17 -3.63
CA ALA A 528 -10.87 -8.27 -4.87
C ALA A 528 -11.79 -7.06 -5.15
N THR A 529 -12.01 -6.22 -4.14
CA THR A 529 -12.85 -5.00 -4.20
C THR A 529 -12.05 -3.71 -4.16
N ASP A 530 -10.75 -3.76 -3.89
CA ASP A 530 -9.96 -2.60 -3.49
C ASP A 530 -9.43 -1.79 -4.68
N GLN A 531 -9.82 -2.18 -5.91
CA GLN A 531 -9.49 -1.51 -7.17
C GLN A 531 -8.00 -1.14 -7.28
N ILE A 532 -7.11 -2.12 -7.09
CA ILE A 532 -5.66 -1.90 -7.12
C ILE A 532 -5.17 -1.90 -8.58
N ALA A 533 -4.31 -0.94 -8.92
CA ALA A 533 -3.73 -0.88 -10.25
C ALA A 533 -2.70 -2.01 -10.50
N PRO A 534 -2.62 -2.55 -11.73
CA PRO A 534 -1.52 -3.44 -12.11
C PRO A 534 -0.17 -2.74 -11.93
N GLY A 535 0.76 -3.36 -11.22
CA GLY A 535 2.05 -2.77 -10.86
C GLY A 535 2.16 -2.27 -9.42
N GLU A 536 1.04 -2.15 -8.71
CA GLU A 536 0.97 -1.72 -7.30
C GLU A 536 0.65 -2.88 -6.35
N HIS A 537 0.42 -4.11 -6.83
CA HIS A 537 -0.01 -5.24 -5.99
C HIS A 537 1.06 -5.66 -4.99
N VAL A 538 2.34 -5.53 -5.33
CA VAL A 538 3.42 -5.82 -4.39
C VAL A 538 3.47 -4.79 -3.26
N ALA A 539 3.26 -3.50 -3.57
CA ALA A 539 3.18 -2.45 -2.56
C ALA A 539 1.99 -2.72 -1.64
N ASN A 540 0.80 -2.88 -2.20
CA ASN A 540 -0.42 -3.18 -1.44
C ASN A 540 -0.31 -4.47 -0.62
N TYR A 541 0.35 -5.53 -1.13
CA TYR A 541 0.64 -6.72 -0.33
C TYR A 541 1.40 -6.37 0.96
N TYR A 542 2.46 -5.57 0.85
CA TYR A 542 3.29 -5.19 1.98
C TYR A 542 2.60 -4.22 2.93
N GLU A 543 1.76 -3.33 2.40
CA GLU A 543 0.90 -2.45 3.22
C GLU A 543 -0.02 -3.27 4.10
N LEU A 544 -0.70 -4.27 3.52
CA LEU A 544 -1.56 -5.19 4.28
C LEU A 544 -0.77 -6.09 5.23
N ALA A 545 0.44 -6.53 4.85
CA ALA A 545 1.29 -7.34 5.72
C ALA A 545 1.80 -6.57 6.95
N LEU A 546 2.19 -5.30 6.78
CA LEU A 546 2.53 -4.42 7.90
C LEU A 546 1.32 -4.13 8.78
N ALA A 547 0.16 -3.87 8.19
CA ALA A 547 -1.08 -3.66 8.94
C ALA A 547 -1.45 -4.92 9.76
N ASP A 548 -1.27 -6.11 9.19
CA ASP A 548 -1.50 -7.38 9.89
C ASP A 548 -0.49 -7.59 11.04
N GLU A 549 0.77 -7.21 10.86
CA GLU A 549 1.81 -7.32 11.90
C GLU A 549 1.60 -6.34 13.06
N GLN A 550 1.18 -5.11 12.76
CA GLN A 550 0.89 -4.08 13.76
C GLN A 550 -0.42 -4.32 14.51
N SER A 551 -1.31 -5.11 13.93
CA SER A 551 -2.61 -5.43 14.55
C SER A 551 -2.42 -6.33 15.78
N PRO A 552 -2.92 -5.93 16.96
CA PRO A 552 -2.86 -6.79 18.13
C PRO A 552 -3.67 -8.08 17.91
N PRO A 553 -3.22 -9.24 18.42
CA PRO A 553 -3.95 -10.49 18.28
C PRO A 553 -5.39 -10.39 18.79
N ASP A 554 -6.37 -10.47 17.89
CA ASP A 554 -7.78 -10.58 18.31
C ASP A 554 -8.10 -12.02 18.71
N LEU A 555 -7.99 -12.27 20.01
CA LEU A 555 -8.34 -13.55 20.61
C LEU A 555 -9.82 -13.61 21.02
N SER A 556 -10.59 -12.53 20.90
CA SER A 556 -11.99 -12.49 21.31
C SER A 556 -12.88 -13.37 20.41
N GLY A 557 -12.49 -13.50 19.13
CA GLY A 557 -13.09 -14.43 18.18
C GLY A 557 -12.58 -15.87 18.27
N SER A 558 -11.56 -16.15 19.08
CA SER A 558 -11.01 -17.51 19.24
C SER A 558 -12.03 -18.40 19.95
N ARG A 559 -12.56 -19.37 19.23
CA ARG A 559 -13.48 -20.38 19.80
C ARG A 559 -12.77 -21.71 20.10
N ILE A 560 -11.47 -21.65 20.35
CA ILE A 560 -10.71 -22.78 20.89
C ILE A 560 -11.23 -23.04 22.32
N PRO A 561 -11.70 -24.26 22.65
CA PRO A 561 -12.21 -24.55 23.98
C PRO A 561 -11.21 -24.23 25.08
N ALA A 562 -11.67 -23.61 26.17
CA ALA A 562 -10.80 -23.20 27.28
C ALA A 562 -9.99 -24.37 27.87
N SER A 563 -10.55 -25.58 27.88
CA SER A 563 -9.88 -26.82 28.31
C SER A 563 -8.66 -27.21 27.46
N LEU A 564 -8.58 -26.72 26.23
CA LEU A 564 -7.50 -26.99 25.28
C LEU A 564 -6.66 -25.74 25.02
N SER A 565 -7.01 -24.64 25.68
CA SER A 565 -6.39 -23.35 25.49
C SER A 565 -5.43 -23.12 26.66
N ASP A 566 -4.19 -23.56 26.48
CA ASP A 566 -3.08 -23.10 27.31
C ASP A 566 -2.61 -21.74 26.76
N PRO A 567 -2.73 -20.63 27.52
CA PRO A 567 -2.25 -19.33 27.08
C PRO A 567 -0.78 -19.32 26.64
N ALA A 568 0.07 -20.18 27.23
CA ALA A 568 1.49 -20.28 26.89
C ALA A 568 1.75 -20.94 25.52
N LEU A 569 0.79 -21.73 25.01
CA LEU A 569 0.89 -22.42 23.72
C LEU A 569 0.18 -21.68 22.59
N ARG A 570 -0.57 -20.62 22.90
CA ARG A 570 -1.27 -19.80 21.91
C ARG A 570 -0.26 -18.95 21.14
N LYS A 571 -0.28 -19.09 19.82
CA LYS A 571 0.43 -18.21 18.90
C LYS A 571 -0.56 -17.54 17.97
N SER A 572 -0.29 -16.28 17.66
CA SER A 572 -0.96 -15.53 16.61
C SER A 572 0.10 -15.13 15.59
N HIS A 573 -0.25 -15.21 14.32
CA HIS A 573 0.60 -14.79 13.21
C HIS A 573 -0.19 -13.79 12.37
N PRO A 574 0.50 -12.82 11.75
CA PRO A 574 -0.14 -11.97 10.74
C PRO A 574 -0.70 -12.85 9.62
N VAL A 575 -1.83 -12.44 9.04
CA VAL A 575 -2.47 -13.18 7.94
C VAL A 575 -1.53 -13.19 6.73
N LEU A 576 -0.95 -12.03 6.40
CA LEU A 576 0.08 -11.88 5.39
C LEU A 576 1.44 -11.67 6.06
N PRO A 577 2.43 -12.56 5.86
CA PRO A 577 3.77 -12.36 6.40
C PRO A 577 4.58 -11.37 5.54
N ILE A 578 5.34 -10.50 6.21
CA ILE A 578 6.32 -9.61 5.58
C ILE A 578 7.47 -10.43 4.98
N GLU A 579 7.93 -11.42 5.75
CA GLU A 579 8.98 -12.32 5.31
C GLU A 579 8.43 -13.41 4.38
N PRO A 580 9.17 -13.80 3.33
CA PRO A 580 8.82 -14.94 2.50
C PRO A 580 8.65 -16.20 3.33
N ALA A 581 7.81 -17.11 2.86
CA ALA A 581 7.51 -18.39 3.52
C ALA A 581 8.76 -19.23 3.86
N SER A 582 9.88 -19.02 3.15
CA SER A 582 11.12 -19.74 3.36
C SER A 582 12.23 -18.97 4.09
N ALA A 583 11.99 -17.71 4.46
CA ALA A 583 13.01 -16.84 5.05
C ALA A 583 13.60 -17.41 6.36
N ALA A 584 12.73 -17.94 7.23
CA ALA A 584 13.18 -18.52 8.50
C ALA A 584 13.98 -19.81 8.31
N ASP A 585 13.63 -20.63 7.30
CA ASP A 585 14.30 -21.89 6.99
C ASP A 585 13.86 -22.48 5.64
N GLU A 586 14.70 -22.36 4.63
CA GLU A 586 14.46 -22.91 3.28
C GLU A 586 14.34 -24.45 3.29
N TYR A 587 15.12 -25.16 4.12
CA TYR A 587 15.01 -26.62 4.22
C TYR A 587 13.70 -27.04 4.89
N GLY A 588 13.27 -26.30 5.92
CA GLY A 588 11.98 -26.48 6.57
C GLY A 588 10.82 -26.23 5.61
N ALA A 589 10.85 -25.13 4.85
CA ALA A 589 9.81 -24.82 3.86
C ALA A 589 9.74 -25.91 2.77
N ARG A 590 10.89 -26.36 2.26
CA ARG A 590 10.97 -27.47 1.29
C ARG A 590 10.48 -28.79 1.86
N MET A 591 10.81 -29.08 3.12
CA MET A 591 10.30 -30.27 3.82
C MET A 591 8.78 -30.27 3.85
N TYR A 592 8.18 -29.13 4.19
CA TYR A 592 6.72 -29.01 4.24
C TYR A 592 6.08 -29.23 2.87
N LEU A 593 6.61 -28.60 1.82
CA LEU A 593 6.13 -28.80 0.44
C LEU A 593 6.28 -30.27 0.00
N GLN A 594 7.39 -30.93 0.33
CA GLN A 594 7.61 -32.34 -0.01
C GLN A 594 6.56 -33.26 0.62
N ILE A 595 6.08 -32.97 1.82
CA ILE A 595 5.00 -33.74 2.46
C ILE A 595 3.70 -33.64 1.64
N LEU A 596 3.36 -32.45 1.17
CA LEU A 596 2.18 -32.24 0.34
C LEU A 596 2.31 -32.95 -1.00
N GLU A 597 3.50 -32.90 -1.62
CA GLU A 597 3.81 -33.63 -2.86
C GLU A 597 3.73 -35.15 -2.66
N ASP A 598 4.26 -35.68 -1.55
CA ASP A 598 4.18 -37.10 -1.22
C ASP A 598 2.70 -37.55 -1.14
N ILE A 599 1.85 -36.77 -0.49
CA ILE A 599 0.41 -37.05 -0.38
C ILE A 599 -0.26 -36.98 -1.77
N ALA A 600 0.07 -35.96 -2.56
CA ALA A 600 -0.49 -35.75 -3.88
C ALA A 600 -0.12 -36.87 -4.87
N LEU A 601 1.08 -37.42 -4.76
CA LEU A 601 1.62 -38.47 -5.66
C LEU A 601 1.38 -39.90 -5.17
N SER A 602 0.95 -40.07 -3.92
CA SER A 602 0.66 -41.40 -3.37
C SER A 602 -0.49 -42.10 -4.12
N PRO A 603 -0.62 -43.42 -4.06
CA PRO A 603 -1.84 -44.09 -4.51
C PRO A 603 -3.08 -43.58 -3.75
N TRP A 604 -4.22 -43.48 -4.43
CA TRP A 604 -5.53 -43.17 -3.84
C TRP A 604 -6.53 -44.25 -4.21
N ASP A 605 -7.37 -44.64 -3.27
CA ASP A 605 -8.48 -45.58 -3.48
C ASP A 605 -9.86 -44.91 -3.27
N ARG A 606 -9.90 -43.59 -3.04
CA ARG A 606 -11.12 -42.79 -2.86
C ARG A 606 -11.33 -41.82 -4.02
N GLU A 607 -12.35 -40.97 -3.93
CA GLU A 607 -12.55 -39.89 -4.91
C GLU A 607 -11.40 -38.89 -4.84
N GLU A 608 -10.96 -38.37 -5.99
CA GLU A 608 -9.86 -37.39 -6.05
C GLU A 608 -10.23 -36.04 -5.40
N SER A 609 -11.54 -35.72 -5.33
CA SER A 609 -12.08 -34.60 -4.56
C SER A 609 -11.67 -34.65 -3.08
N ASP A 610 -11.67 -35.84 -2.47
CA ASP A 610 -11.27 -36.03 -1.07
C ASP A 610 -9.79 -35.68 -0.87
N ARG A 611 -8.92 -36.11 -1.79
CA ARG A 611 -7.50 -35.79 -1.74
C ARG A 611 -7.26 -34.29 -1.83
N VAL A 612 -7.89 -33.64 -2.81
CA VAL A 612 -7.73 -32.19 -3.01
C VAL A 612 -8.25 -31.42 -1.79
N ASN A 613 -9.35 -31.86 -1.19
CA ASN A 613 -9.84 -31.28 0.06
C ASN A 613 -8.82 -31.43 1.20
N VAL A 614 -8.24 -32.62 1.39
CA VAL A 614 -7.23 -32.83 2.44
C VAL A 614 -5.97 -31.99 2.21
N LEU A 615 -5.50 -31.91 0.96
CA LEU A 615 -4.36 -31.04 0.60
C LEU A 615 -4.67 -29.57 0.90
N HIS A 616 -5.88 -29.11 0.59
CA HIS A 616 -6.33 -27.76 0.92
C HIS A 616 -6.33 -27.51 2.44
N LEU A 617 -6.78 -28.47 3.24
CA LEU A 617 -6.77 -28.35 4.71
C LEU A 617 -5.35 -28.30 5.28
N LEU A 618 -4.41 -29.07 4.73
CA LEU A 618 -2.99 -28.96 5.11
C LEU A 618 -2.43 -27.61 4.67
N ASP A 619 -2.74 -27.16 3.45
CA ASP A 619 -2.34 -25.86 2.90
C ASP A 619 -2.98 -24.67 3.62
N LYS A 620 -3.82 -24.88 4.65
CA LYS A 620 -4.28 -23.83 5.58
C LYS A 620 -3.35 -23.60 6.77
N LEU A 621 -2.27 -24.37 6.93
CA LEU A 621 -1.26 -24.04 7.95
C LEU A 621 -0.71 -22.63 7.67
N PRO A 622 -0.72 -21.71 8.67
CA PRO A 622 -0.26 -20.35 8.48
C PRO A 622 1.12 -20.31 7.83
N VAL A 623 1.29 -19.44 6.83
CA VAL A 623 2.52 -19.37 6.02
C VAL A 623 3.75 -19.22 6.90
N ALA A 624 3.69 -18.36 7.92
CA ALA A 624 4.76 -18.13 8.88
C ALA A 624 5.18 -19.37 9.71
N GLU A 625 4.31 -20.38 9.88
CA GLU A 625 4.61 -21.58 10.68
C GLU A 625 5.15 -22.75 9.84
N ARG A 626 5.03 -22.70 8.50
CA ARG A 626 5.39 -23.83 7.62
C ARG A 626 6.85 -24.22 7.70
N ALA A 627 7.75 -23.23 7.62
CA ALA A 627 9.18 -23.45 7.71
C ALA A 627 9.58 -24.05 9.06
N GLY A 628 9.06 -23.48 10.15
CA GLY A 628 9.29 -23.98 11.52
C GLY A 628 8.77 -25.41 11.72
N MET A 629 7.57 -25.73 11.22
CA MET A 629 7.01 -27.07 11.27
C MET A 629 7.89 -28.06 10.49
N GLY A 630 8.31 -27.72 9.28
CA GLY A 630 9.21 -28.56 8.49
C GLY A 630 10.55 -28.79 9.18
N ARG A 631 11.16 -27.76 9.78
CA ARG A 631 12.38 -27.88 10.59
C ARG A 631 12.17 -28.84 11.75
N GLN A 632 11.07 -28.71 12.47
CA GLN A 632 10.75 -29.55 13.60
C GLN A 632 10.64 -31.02 13.18
N LEU A 633 10.00 -31.31 12.04
CA LEU A 633 9.94 -32.65 11.48
C LEU A 633 11.31 -33.19 11.10
N LEU A 634 12.16 -32.37 10.46
CA LEU A 634 13.55 -32.76 10.17
C LEU A 634 14.32 -33.11 11.44
N THR A 635 14.19 -32.30 12.49
CA THR A 635 14.83 -32.56 13.80
C THR A 635 14.34 -33.86 14.42
N HIS A 636 13.03 -34.10 14.43
CA HIS A 636 12.45 -35.34 14.95
C HIS A 636 12.90 -36.56 14.12
N MET A 637 12.92 -36.45 12.78
CA MET A 637 13.43 -37.50 11.89
C MET A 637 14.92 -37.77 12.12
N GLY A 638 15.72 -36.75 12.44
CA GLY A 638 17.12 -36.91 12.80
C GLY A 638 17.32 -37.69 14.11
N ARG A 639 16.37 -37.62 15.05
CA ARG A 639 16.42 -38.33 16.33
C ARG A 639 15.88 -39.76 16.24
N ALA A 640 14.91 -40.00 15.35
CA ALA A 640 14.19 -41.27 15.23
C ALA A 640 15.09 -42.52 15.09
N PRO A 641 16.23 -42.50 14.36
CA PRO A 641 17.12 -43.67 14.26
C PRO A 641 17.88 -44.02 15.54
N TYR A 642 18.01 -43.10 16.50
CA TYR A 642 18.87 -43.25 17.68
C TYR A 642 18.13 -43.76 18.92
N VAL A 643 17.29 -44.78 18.74
CA VAL A 643 16.51 -45.39 19.82
C VAL A 643 16.81 -46.88 19.96
N ALA A 644 16.68 -47.40 21.18
CA ALA A 644 17.00 -48.79 21.48
C ALA A 644 16.18 -49.77 20.61
N ILE A 645 16.81 -50.89 20.23
CA ILE A 645 16.12 -51.93 19.44
C ILE A 645 14.88 -52.42 20.21
N GLY A 646 13.75 -52.48 19.51
CA GLY A 646 12.48 -52.91 20.09
C GLY A 646 11.66 -51.80 20.75
N THR A 647 12.13 -50.54 20.74
CA THR A 647 11.33 -49.41 21.22
C THR A 647 10.72 -48.60 20.08
N ALA A 648 9.47 -48.17 20.28
CA ALA A 648 8.79 -47.23 19.39
C ALA A 648 8.91 -45.82 19.98
N ARG A 649 9.37 -44.88 19.18
CA ARG A 649 9.42 -43.45 19.50
C ARG A 649 8.41 -42.72 18.65
N TRP A 650 7.69 -41.82 19.29
CA TRP A 650 6.72 -40.95 18.66
C TRP A 650 7.00 -39.50 19.06
N ASP A 651 7.14 -38.63 18.09
CA ASP A 651 7.22 -37.19 18.30
C ASP A 651 6.04 -36.52 17.61
N PHE A 652 5.13 -35.93 18.40
CA PHE A 652 3.90 -35.32 17.90
C PHE A 652 3.92 -33.80 18.00
N ARG A 653 3.28 -33.15 17.02
CA ARG A 653 2.92 -31.73 17.03
C ARG A 653 1.48 -31.59 16.57
N ARG A 654 0.71 -30.70 17.20
CA ARG A 654 -0.70 -30.46 16.87
C ARG A 654 -0.97 -28.97 16.75
N TYR A 655 -1.87 -28.62 15.84
CA TYR A 655 -2.38 -27.27 15.64
C TYR A 655 -3.90 -27.29 15.63
N LEU A 656 -4.52 -26.42 16.42
CA LEU A 656 -5.94 -26.11 16.30
C LEU A 656 -6.03 -24.77 15.57
N LEU A 657 -6.61 -24.77 14.38
CA LEU A 657 -6.67 -23.65 13.45
C LEU A 657 -8.11 -23.20 13.19
N GLY A 658 -8.23 -22.05 12.52
CA GLY A 658 -9.51 -21.45 12.12
C GLY A 658 -10.30 -20.92 13.30
N THR A 659 -11.63 -20.96 13.20
CA THR A 659 -12.49 -20.70 14.36
C THR A 659 -12.50 -21.88 15.34
N ALA A 660 -11.51 -22.79 15.29
CA ALA A 660 -11.43 -24.09 15.95
C ALA A 660 -12.30 -25.18 15.30
N ASP A 661 -12.30 -25.26 13.98
CA ASP A 661 -12.94 -26.28 13.15
C ASP A 661 -11.94 -27.16 12.37
N LEU A 662 -10.64 -26.82 12.42
CA LEU A 662 -9.57 -27.61 11.82
C LEU A 662 -8.50 -27.98 12.85
N HIS A 663 -8.19 -29.26 12.92
CA HIS A 663 -7.09 -29.80 13.73
C HIS A 663 -6.06 -30.46 12.81
N LEU A 664 -4.84 -29.95 12.79
CA LEU A 664 -3.72 -30.54 12.06
C LEU A 664 -2.79 -31.29 13.01
N GLY A 665 -2.46 -32.52 12.69
CA GLY A 665 -1.51 -33.35 13.43
C GLY A 665 -0.28 -33.68 12.59
N TYR A 666 0.90 -33.62 13.20
CA TYR A 666 2.13 -34.06 12.57
C TYR A 666 2.87 -34.98 13.52
N ALA A 667 3.36 -36.11 13.01
CA ALA A 667 4.04 -37.12 13.79
C ALA A 667 5.33 -37.57 13.10
N VAL A 668 6.34 -37.92 13.87
CA VAL A 668 7.44 -38.77 13.41
C VAL A 668 7.44 -40.05 14.23
N CYS A 669 7.47 -41.18 13.54
CA CYS A 669 7.65 -42.49 14.15
C CYS A 669 8.94 -43.13 13.63
N ASN A 670 9.71 -43.78 14.49
CA ASN A 670 10.93 -44.47 14.09
C ASN A 670 10.69 -45.80 13.34
N GLN A 671 9.46 -46.33 13.35
CA GLN A 671 9.15 -47.64 12.77
C GLN A 671 7.88 -47.61 11.94
N PHE A 672 7.91 -48.34 10.82
CA PHE A 672 6.76 -48.49 9.93
C PHE A 672 6.30 -49.94 9.89
N THR A 673 5.28 -50.27 10.68
CA THR A 673 4.57 -51.56 10.63
C THR A 673 3.07 -51.35 10.69
N ASP A 674 2.27 -52.37 10.42
CA ASP A 674 0.80 -52.25 10.52
C ASP A 674 0.33 -51.91 11.94
N LEU A 675 1.09 -52.34 12.97
CA LEU A 675 0.87 -51.93 14.35
C LEU A 675 1.05 -50.41 14.52
N HIS A 676 2.10 -49.83 13.94
CA HIS A 676 2.36 -48.39 14.04
C HIS A 676 1.33 -47.57 13.25
N LYS A 677 0.91 -48.04 12.07
CA LYS A 677 -0.18 -47.41 11.31
C LYS A 677 -1.49 -47.39 12.12
N GLU A 678 -1.83 -48.51 12.75
CA GLU A 678 -3.02 -48.61 13.58
C GLU A 678 -2.90 -47.75 14.84
N ALA A 679 -1.73 -47.73 15.48
CA ALA A 679 -1.47 -46.86 16.63
C ALA A 679 -1.63 -45.38 16.24
N PHE A 680 -1.07 -44.95 15.11
CA PHE A 680 -1.25 -43.59 14.58
C PHE A 680 -2.73 -43.29 14.32
N ARG A 681 -3.46 -44.20 13.67
CA ARG A 681 -4.92 -44.08 13.45
C ARG A 681 -5.68 -43.83 14.75
N GLN A 682 -5.40 -44.63 15.78
CA GLN A 682 -6.01 -44.52 17.10
C GLN A 682 -5.66 -43.20 17.77
N TRP A 683 -4.42 -42.73 17.66
CA TRP A 683 -4.02 -41.43 18.16
C TRP A 683 -4.84 -40.30 17.51
N VAL A 684 -4.99 -40.32 16.18
CA VAL A 684 -5.76 -39.30 15.46
C VAL A 684 -7.23 -39.32 15.87
N LEU A 685 -7.85 -40.50 15.94
CA LEU A 685 -9.24 -40.66 16.39
C LEU A 685 -9.43 -40.16 17.82
N LEU A 686 -8.56 -40.55 18.74
CA LEU A 686 -8.60 -40.11 20.13
C LEU A 686 -8.52 -38.58 20.22
N ARG A 687 -7.52 -37.95 19.58
CA ARG A 687 -7.35 -36.49 19.65
C ARG A 687 -8.52 -35.75 19.00
N HIS A 688 -9.06 -36.28 17.90
CA HIS A 688 -10.24 -35.72 17.27
C HIS A 688 -11.45 -35.78 18.24
N THR A 689 -11.74 -36.95 18.80
CA THR A 689 -12.86 -37.17 19.73
C THR A 689 -12.74 -36.32 20.99
N GLU A 690 -11.56 -36.25 21.61
CA GLU A 690 -11.30 -35.39 22.78
C GLU A 690 -11.57 -33.92 22.48
N TRP A 691 -11.15 -33.44 21.30
CA TRP A 691 -11.33 -32.07 20.87
C TRP A 691 -12.79 -31.73 20.54
N ILE A 692 -13.46 -32.51 19.70
CA ILE A 692 -14.84 -32.19 19.28
C ILE A 692 -15.85 -32.29 20.43
N LYS A 693 -15.59 -33.11 21.46
CA LYS A 693 -16.43 -33.18 22.68
C LYS A 693 -16.50 -31.83 23.39
N ALA A 694 -15.46 -31.02 23.28
CA ALA A 694 -15.40 -29.68 23.85
C ALA A 694 -16.05 -28.60 22.96
N LEU A 695 -16.59 -28.98 21.79
CA LEU A 695 -17.29 -28.08 20.86
C LEU A 695 -18.82 -28.25 20.94
N GLU A 696 -19.53 -27.22 20.49
CA GLU A 696 -20.98 -27.22 20.32
C GLU A 696 -21.44 -28.23 19.23
N PRO A 697 -22.62 -28.86 19.36
CA PRO A 697 -23.06 -29.95 18.48
C PRO A 697 -23.03 -29.63 16.97
N GLU A 698 -23.45 -28.43 16.57
CA GLU A 698 -23.45 -28.02 15.15
C GLU A 698 -22.03 -27.99 14.58
N ARG A 699 -21.04 -27.62 15.40
CA ARG A 699 -19.64 -27.52 14.99
C ARG A 699 -18.94 -28.86 14.92
N ARG A 700 -19.33 -29.83 15.77
CA ARG A 700 -18.77 -31.19 15.73
C ARG A 700 -18.90 -31.80 14.34
N ARG A 701 -20.00 -31.53 13.65
CA ARG A 701 -20.28 -32.04 12.30
C ARG A 701 -19.41 -31.41 11.21
N LEU A 702 -18.91 -30.20 11.43
CA LEU A 702 -18.06 -29.47 10.49
C LEU A 702 -16.56 -29.62 10.82
N SER A 703 -16.25 -30.17 11.99
CA SER A 703 -14.88 -30.27 12.49
C SER A 703 -14.09 -31.33 11.75
N THR A 704 -12.86 -31.00 11.36
CA THR A 704 -12.00 -31.92 10.62
C THR A 704 -10.65 -32.07 11.32
N THR A 705 -10.14 -33.29 11.38
CA THR A 705 -8.75 -33.57 11.75
C THR A 705 -8.01 -34.18 10.57
N VAL A 706 -6.88 -33.59 10.22
CA VAL A 706 -5.95 -34.15 9.23
C VAL A 706 -4.60 -34.35 9.90
N ALA A 707 -4.06 -35.56 9.83
CA ALA A 707 -2.78 -35.85 10.45
C ALA A 707 -1.83 -36.58 9.51
N VAL A 708 -0.57 -36.17 9.55
CA VAL A 708 0.52 -36.75 8.76
C VAL A 708 1.57 -37.37 9.70
N MET A 709 1.99 -38.59 9.40
CA MET A 709 3.11 -39.25 10.06
C MET A 709 4.24 -39.49 9.07
N LEU A 710 5.46 -39.15 9.46
CA LEU A 710 6.68 -39.47 8.74
C LEU A 710 7.41 -40.60 9.42
N THR A 711 7.98 -41.50 8.62
CA THR A 711 8.79 -42.61 9.13
C THR A 711 10.09 -42.75 8.34
N PRO A 712 11.27 -42.64 8.96
CA PRO A 712 12.53 -42.83 8.26
C PRO A 712 12.60 -44.19 7.57
N ARG A 713 13.14 -44.22 6.35
CA ARG A 713 13.46 -45.48 5.68
C ARG A 713 14.94 -45.78 5.81
N HIS A 714 15.23 -47.07 5.99
CA HIS A 714 16.60 -47.58 6.08
C HIS A 714 17.09 -48.23 4.77
N ASP A 715 16.25 -48.27 3.73
CA ASP A 715 16.58 -48.88 2.44
C ASP A 715 17.23 -47.92 1.44
N HIS A 716 17.38 -46.64 1.82
CA HIS A 716 17.98 -45.56 1.03
C HIS A 716 17.28 -45.26 -0.31
N VAL A 717 16.08 -45.80 -0.57
CA VAL A 717 15.32 -45.53 -1.81
C VAL A 717 14.68 -44.15 -1.75
N ARG A 718 14.15 -43.78 -0.58
CA ARG A 718 13.71 -42.42 -0.25
C ARG A 718 14.01 -42.15 1.22
N PRO A 719 14.09 -40.89 1.67
CA PRO A 719 14.47 -40.60 3.06
C PRO A 719 13.43 -41.02 4.10
N TRP A 720 12.13 -40.96 3.78
CA TRP A 720 11.04 -41.37 4.68
C TRP A 720 9.80 -41.88 3.91
N ASP A 721 8.91 -42.54 4.65
CA ASP A 721 7.54 -42.83 4.26
C ASP A 721 6.59 -41.78 4.85
N THR A 722 5.58 -41.36 4.06
CA THR A 722 4.54 -40.41 4.47
C THR A 722 3.21 -41.15 4.59
N THR A 723 2.60 -41.07 5.77
CA THR A 723 1.29 -41.68 6.08
C THR A 723 0.30 -40.57 6.44
N LEU A 724 -0.89 -40.62 5.84
CA LEU A 724 -1.95 -39.66 6.06
C LEU A 724 -3.16 -40.34 6.70
N TYR A 725 -3.76 -39.69 7.69
CA TYR A 725 -5.09 -40.06 8.19
C TYR A 725 -5.94 -38.83 8.40
N ALA A 726 -7.19 -38.87 7.94
CA ALA A 726 -8.14 -37.75 8.07
C ALA A 726 -9.47 -38.24 8.64
N VAL A 727 -10.06 -37.42 9.49
CA VAL A 727 -11.34 -37.66 10.19
C VAL A 727 -12.22 -36.43 9.99
N PHE A 728 -13.44 -36.66 9.51
CA PHE A 728 -14.42 -35.61 9.20
C PHE A 728 -15.67 -35.79 10.04
N GLY A 729 -16.08 -34.73 10.71
CA GLY A 729 -17.30 -34.73 11.52
C GLY A 729 -17.22 -35.68 12.72
N GLU A 730 -18.38 -36.00 13.28
CA GLU A 730 -18.46 -36.86 14.46
C GLU A 730 -18.30 -38.34 14.10
N VAL A 731 -17.33 -39.01 14.71
CA VAL A 731 -17.12 -40.45 14.60
C VAL A 731 -17.50 -41.12 15.93
N PRO A 732 -18.52 -41.99 15.97
CA PRO A 732 -18.84 -42.74 17.17
C PRO A 732 -17.72 -43.76 17.45
N LEU A 733 -17.23 -43.76 18.69
CA LEU A 733 -16.30 -44.76 19.20
C LEU A 733 -16.98 -45.53 20.32
N GLU A 734 -16.79 -46.84 20.35
CA GLU A 734 -17.30 -47.65 21.46
C GLU A 734 -16.55 -47.29 22.75
N PRO A 735 -17.21 -47.30 23.93
CA PRO A 735 -16.56 -46.91 25.19
C PRO A 735 -15.30 -47.72 25.51
N GLU A 736 -15.28 -49.00 25.16
CA GLU A 736 -14.13 -49.88 25.36
C GLU A 736 -12.94 -49.51 24.45
N GLU A 737 -13.23 -49.13 23.21
CA GLU A 737 -12.21 -48.68 22.25
C GLU A 737 -11.59 -47.36 22.72
N LEU A 738 -12.42 -46.40 23.13
CA LEU A 738 -11.95 -45.12 23.66
C LEU A 738 -11.05 -45.33 24.89
N ALA A 739 -11.48 -46.17 25.84
CA ALA A 739 -10.70 -46.48 27.04
C ALA A 739 -9.38 -47.22 26.72
N ALA A 740 -9.31 -47.99 25.65
CA ALA A 740 -8.07 -48.61 25.18
C ALA A 740 -7.11 -47.56 24.59
N MET A 741 -7.62 -46.64 23.76
CA MET A 741 -6.82 -45.56 23.19
C MET A 741 -6.28 -44.61 24.27
N GLU A 742 -7.10 -44.25 25.26
CA GLU A 742 -6.69 -43.42 26.40
C GLU A 742 -5.57 -44.09 27.22
N ARG A 743 -5.67 -45.40 27.50
CA ARG A 743 -4.61 -46.14 28.20
C ARG A 743 -3.29 -46.17 27.44
N LEU A 744 -3.34 -46.22 26.11
CA LEU A 744 -2.14 -46.21 25.28
C LEU A 744 -1.50 -44.82 25.23
N TRP A 745 -2.30 -43.78 24.97
CA TRP A 745 -1.78 -42.46 24.59
C TRP A 745 -1.83 -41.39 25.69
N ASN A 746 -2.62 -41.57 26.74
CA ASN A 746 -2.71 -40.64 27.87
C ASN A 746 -2.00 -41.16 29.14
N ASN A 747 -1.33 -42.32 29.09
CA ASN A 747 -0.56 -42.82 30.23
C ASN A 747 0.77 -42.04 30.38
N PRO A 748 1.00 -41.33 31.52
CA PRO A 748 2.24 -40.60 31.76
C PRO A 748 3.49 -41.47 31.72
N GLU A 749 3.39 -42.76 32.06
CA GLU A 749 4.53 -43.70 32.02
C GLU A 749 5.04 -43.96 30.59
N ASN A 750 4.23 -43.66 29.58
CA ASN A 750 4.61 -43.76 28.17
C ASN A 750 5.26 -42.45 27.64
N MET A 751 5.33 -41.40 28.45
CA MET A 751 5.99 -40.13 28.09
C MET A 751 7.43 -40.16 28.59
N ALA A 752 8.40 -40.11 27.68
CA ALA A 752 9.82 -40.08 28.05
C ALA A 752 10.24 -38.66 28.48
N ASP A 753 10.91 -38.54 29.63
CA ASP A 753 11.67 -37.33 29.99
C ASP A 753 12.84 -37.17 29.00
N LEU A 754 12.93 -36.00 28.36
CA LEU A 754 14.05 -35.67 27.48
C LEU A 754 15.30 -35.43 28.34
N PRO A 755 16.45 -36.07 28.04
CA PRO A 755 17.73 -35.51 28.43
C PRO A 755 17.95 -34.24 27.60
N ASP A 756 18.17 -33.11 28.27
CA ASP A 756 18.71 -31.91 27.65
C ASP A 756 20.05 -32.28 26.99
N LEU A 757 20.08 -32.24 25.67
CA LEU A 757 21.32 -32.33 24.89
C LEU A 757 21.45 -31.02 24.13
N GLU A 758 22.46 -30.24 24.56
CA GLU A 758 22.90 -28.95 24.00
C GLU A 758 23.07 -28.96 22.48
#